data_AF-A0A8H7KN94-F1
#
_entry.id   AF-A0A8H7KN94-F1
#
_cell.length_a   1.000
_cell.length_b   1.000
_cell.length_c   1.000
_cell.angle_alpha   90.00
_cell.angle_beta   90.00
_cell.angle_gamma   90.00
#
_symmetry.space_group_name_H-M   'P 1'
#
loop_
_entity.id
_entity.type
_entity.pdbx_description
1 polymer ?
#
loop_
_entity_poly.entity_id
_entity_poly.type
_entity_poly.pdbx_seq_one_letter_code
_entity_poly.pdbx_strand_id
1 'polypeptide(L)'
;MRPNSVSFIGLGRMGSEMAFNLFSKKFAQASDTHFVICDAVPEASKSFCERFVAQFPGAKIGIAASPEEAVLASQTIVTMLPSSPHVQTVYAQANGIIPTLRALPPDAARATLCIDSTTLDVKVARDVAADVILTGADIVDAPVSGGVTGAKAGTLAFMVGGTPDGFGRAQPTLAHMGARIVHCGPSGAGLGAKICNNLILGVQQVAIAEGMLLGQKLGLDPAVLAGVINSSTGGCWASSVNNPVPGALPEKAPPCERGFEGGFATALMLKDMGLATDIANETGSPLPLAHAAEMIYSAMLESHPELARKDFSSVYRYLSDAAGAGTKVAFTGLAPSGRNSSPHMDICVVYGLEAHVPTQSIVGQVFTLSSTLISGVLSLRGLNTAARAVASYLVPLNGDRLVGDLRMVDKFSVSPPTTYIGAEFPKILAQPDVEYRQANLTNPVAISACFDPPAGKAPYSIVIDFAGEVLPDRAEEIYINNTFNIARYLGKEAAKRKVKAYVRMQPPFYETSEKGEHTEKEDIQPVGPLGTWWHESLRTLASIEDWSPGKNPMHCIHVDDVAGVIWAAAQWMAPLGRAAADSQAGEEIIFHNSKSKFKDVADIVSHDKKVVAPIFNAVDDSQLTHVKAGETMATFFGTTHEFHNILVNTAAKFKLEDVVEDVNEHHVGGWTEMLMASDPPITNTPLSAYMTTHQLAKHKLAYDNTKMKKVLGYTLKHPQFNHELLRDTVDKFKAEGSWPIIN
;
A
#
# COMPACT_ATOMS: atom_id res chain seq x y z
N MET A 1 47.21 -18.79 17.24
CA MET A 1 47.04 -20.25 17.53
C MET A 1 45.80 -20.72 16.79
N ARG A 2 45.71 -22.00 16.42
CA ARG A 2 44.60 -22.61 15.65
C ARG A 2 44.59 -24.13 15.95
N PRO A 3 43.67 -24.93 15.38
CA PRO A 3 42.83 -25.87 16.14
C PRO A 3 42.25 -25.43 17.50
N ASN A 4 41.17 -26.09 17.93
CA ASN A 4 40.52 -25.98 19.26
C ASN A 4 40.36 -24.55 19.82
N SER A 5 40.05 -23.59 18.95
CA SER A 5 40.11 -22.16 19.28
C SER A 5 38.93 -21.36 18.75
N VAL A 6 38.38 -20.47 19.60
CA VAL A 6 37.29 -19.55 19.29
C VAL A 6 37.74 -18.10 19.51
N SER A 7 37.46 -17.23 18.54
CA SER A 7 37.49 -15.79 18.70
C SER A 7 36.08 -15.24 18.79
N PHE A 8 35.82 -14.34 19.74
CA PHE A 8 34.54 -13.66 19.90
C PHE A 8 34.73 -12.16 19.68
N ILE A 9 34.05 -11.61 18.68
CA ILE A 9 34.17 -10.23 18.23
C ILE A 9 32.86 -9.48 18.52
N GLY A 10 32.92 -8.48 19.40
CA GLY A 10 31.77 -7.72 19.89
C GLY A 10 31.31 -8.16 21.28
N LEU A 11 31.63 -7.35 22.29
CA LEU A 11 31.39 -7.59 23.71
C LEU A 11 30.32 -6.65 24.30
N GLY A 12 29.38 -6.21 23.46
CA GLY A 12 28.20 -5.47 23.89
C GLY A 12 27.27 -6.27 24.82
N ARG A 13 26.12 -5.69 25.19
CA ARG A 13 25.16 -6.26 26.17
C ARG A 13 24.84 -7.75 25.97
N MET A 14 24.71 -8.20 24.72
CA MET A 14 24.50 -9.62 24.38
C MET A 14 25.81 -10.39 24.31
N GLY A 15 26.78 -9.88 23.53
CA GLY A 15 28.07 -10.52 23.27
C GLY A 15 28.86 -10.84 24.54
N SER A 16 28.85 -9.94 25.53
CA SER A 16 29.42 -10.18 26.87
C SER A 16 28.92 -11.49 27.50
N GLU A 17 27.61 -11.68 27.56
CA GLU A 17 27.03 -12.80 28.30
C GLU A 17 27.04 -14.11 27.47
N MET A 18 26.99 -13.98 26.14
CA MET A 18 27.20 -15.08 25.19
C MET A 18 28.64 -15.62 25.27
N ALA A 19 29.64 -14.74 25.15
CA ALA A 19 31.04 -15.09 25.30
C ALA A 19 31.34 -15.63 26.70
N PHE A 20 30.69 -15.10 27.75
CA PHE A 20 30.78 -15.66 29.11
C PHE A 20 30.31 -17.11 29.17
N ASN A 21 29.13 -17.41 28.64
CA ASN A 21 28.58 -18.76 28.66
C ASN A 21 29.41 -19.73 27.81
N LEU A 22 29.89 -19.30 26.64
CA LEU A 22 30.77 -20.11 25.80
C LEU A 22 32.10 -20.42 26.50
N PHE A 23 32.75 -19.41 27.08
CA PHE A 23 34.01 -19.57 27.80
C PHE A 23 33.86 -20.49 29.02
N SER A 24 32.93 -20.18 29.92
CA SER A 24 32.74 -20.89 31.18
C SER A 24 32.37 -22.37 30.99
N LYS A 25 31.60 -22.71 29.95
CA LYS A 25 31.14 -24.09 29.70
C LYS A 25 32.06 -24.94 28.82
N LYS A 26 33.01 -24.33 28.09
CA LYS A 26 33.89 -25.05 27.13
C LYS A 26 35.39 -24.81 27.32
N PHE A 27 35.80 -23.60 27.69
CA PHE A 27 37.21 -23.18 27.68
C PHE A 27 37.82 -23.04 29.08
N ALA A 28 37.04 -22.66 30.10
CA ALA A 28 37.55 -22.36 31.44
C ALA A 28 38.26 -23.52 32.15
N GLN A 29 38.03 -24.78 31.72
CA GLN A 29 38.62 -25.99 32.30
C GLN A 29 39.48 -26.80 31.30
N ALA A 30 39.56 -26.38 30.04
CA ALA A 30 40.18 -27.17 28.97
C ALA A 30 41.59 -26.67 28.63
N SER A 31 42.59 -27.53 28.86
CA SER A 31 44.02 -27.18 28.80
C SER A 31 44.60 -26.99 27.40
N ASP A 32 43.95 -27.55 26.38
CA ASP A 32 44.34 -27.54 24.96
C ASP A 32 43.50 -26.55 24.10
N THR A 33 42.69 -25.71 24.74
CA THR A 33 41.78 -24.79 24.05
C THR A 33 42.19 -23.33 24.21
N HIS A 34 41.80 -22.49 23.25
CA HIS A 34 42.11 -21.06 23.28
C HIS A 34 40.87 -20.22 22.99
N PHE A 35 40.63 -19.23 23.85
CA PHE A 35 39.57 -18.25 23.67
C PHE A 35 40.19 -16.86 23.49
N VAL A 36 39.81 -16.17 22.42
CA VAL A 36 40.28 -14.82 22.12
C VAL A 36 39.07 -13.88 22.03
N ILE A 37 39.24 -12.66 22.51
CA ILE A 37 38.21 -11.63 22.43
C ILE A 37 38.72 -10.41 21.67
N CYS A 38 37.80 -9.74 20.98
CA CYS A 38 38.04 -8.49 20.27
C CYS A 38 36.81 -7.59 20.42
N ASP A 39 37.02 -6.29 20.67
CA ASP A 39 35.98 -5.28 20.60
C ASP A 39 36.57 -3.96 20.11
N ALA A 40 35.78 -3.16 19.39
CA ALA A 40 36.20 -1.84 18.93
C ALA A 40 36.42 -0.84 20.08
N VAL A 41 35.91 -1.14 21.27
CA VAL A 41 36.18 -0.44 22.53
C VAL A 41 37.18 -1.28 23.34
N PRO A 42 38.47 -0.92 23.41
CA PRO A 42 39.49 -1.72 24.09
C PRO A 42 39.19 -1.99 25.56
N GLU A 43 38.57 -1.02 26.25
CA GLU A 43 38.16 -1.17 27.65
C GLU A 43 37.07 -2.24 27.84
N ALA A 44 36.21 -2.48 26.85
CA ALA A 44 35.23 -3.58 26.93
C ALA A 44 35.95 -4.94 26.96
N SER A 45 36.99 -5.13 26.14
CA SER A 45 37.82 -6.34 26.15
C SER A 45 38.63 -6.48 27.44
N LYS A 46 39.18 -5.37 27.96
CA LYS A 46 39.94 -5.34 29.22
C LYS A 46 39.06 -5.67 30.44
N SER A 47 37.98 -4.91 30.63
CA SER A 47 37.00 -5.14 31.71
C SER A 47 36.35 -6.51 31.63
N PHE A 48 36.10 -7.04 30.42
CA PHE A 48 35.67 -8.43 30.23
C PHE A 48 36.75 -9.38 30.78
N CYS A 49 37.98 -9.34 30.27
CA CYS A 49 39.09 -10.19 30.70
C CYS A 49 39.29 -10.19 32.22
N GLU A 50 39.34 -9.01 32.85
CA GLU A 50 39.47 -8.85 34.31
C GLU A 50 38.35 -9.60 35.07
N ARG A 51 37.10 -9.48 34.62
CA ARG A 51 35.95 -10.22 35.19
C ARG A 51 36.11 -11.75 35.06
N PHE A 52 36.68 -12.26 33.96
CA PHE A 52 36.91 -13.71 33.81
C PHE A 52 38.03 -14.22 34.69
N VAL A 53 39.18 -13.55 34.71
CA VAL A 53 40.33 -14.02 35.50
C VAL A 53 40.00 -14.02 36.99
N ALA A 54 39.19 -13.07 37.47
CA ALA A 54 38.68 -13.06 38.84
C ALA A 54 37.75 -14.25 39.16
N GLN A 55 36.94 -14.71 38.20
CA GLN A 55 35.96 -15.79 38.40
C GLN A 55 36.50 -17.20 38.05
N PHE A 56 37.51 -17.28 37.17
CA PHE A 56 38.17 -18.52 36.74
C PHE A 56 39.70 -18.36 36.81
N PRO A 57 40.31 -18.40 38.01
CA PRO A 57 41.75 -18.25 38.17
C PRO A 57 42.54 -19.28 37.36
N GLY A 58 43.52 -18.81 36.58
CA GLY A 58 44.38 -19.65 35.73
C GLY A 58 43.82 -19.96 34.34
N ALA A 59 42.61 -19.53 34.01
CA ALA A 59 42.05 -19.71 32.67
C ALA A 59 42.73 -18.79 31.63
N LYS A 60 42.91 -19.29 30.40
CA LYS A 60 43.69 -18.61 29.34
C LYS A 60 42.77 -17.90 28.34
N ILE A 61 42.79 -16.57 28.37
CA ILE A 61 42.07 -15.72 27.43
C ILE A 61 43.04 -14.74 26.76
N GLY A 62 42.96 -14.62 25.43
CA GLY A 62 43.70 -13.64 24.65
C GLY A 62 42.84 -12.41 24.32
N ILE A 63 43.48 -11.25 24.15
CA ILE A 63 42.85 -10.05 23.59
C ILE A 63 43.50 -9.81 22.23
N ALA A 64 42.69 -9.72 21.18
CA ALA A 64 43.10 -9.29 19.85
C ALA A 64 42.80 -7.79 19.69
N ALA A 65 43.73 -7.05 19.09
CA ALA A 65 43.59 -5.63 18.78
C ALA A 65 42.79 -5.38 17.48
N SER A 66 42.59 -6.41 16.65
CA SER A 66 41.89 -6.32 15.37
C SER A 66 41.12 -7.60 15.00
N PRO A 67 40.14 -7.53 14.08
CA PRO A 67 39.51 -8.72 13.51
C PRO A 67 40.50 -9.66 12.80
N GLU A 68 41.54 -9.10 12.16
CA GLU A 68 42.65 -9.86 11.59
C GLU A 68 43.37 -10.72 12.64
N GLU A 69 43.80 -10.14 13.76
CA GLU A 69 44.44 -10.88 14.84
C GLU A 69 43.52 -11.98 15.39
N ALA A 70 42.22 -11.69 15.51
CA ALA A 70 41.21 -12.66 15.94
C ALA A 70 41.09 -13.85 14.95
N VAL A 71 41.18 -13.62 13.64
CA VAL A 71 41.14 -14.68 12.61
C VAL A 71 42.45 -15.49 12.57
N LEU A 72 43.60 -14.84 12.73
CA LEU A 72 44.90 -15.52 12.85
C LEU A 72 45.01 -16.37 14.13
N ALA A 73 44.23 -16.03 15.16
CA ALA A 73 44.26 -16.64 16.48
C ALA A 73 43.18 -17.71 16.74
N SER A 74 42.30 -18.03 15.78
CA SER A 74 41.23 -19.02 15.98
C SER A 74 40.81 -19.82 14.75
N GLN A 75 40.02 -20.88 15.00
CA GLN A 75 39.35 -21.68 13.97
C GLN A 75 37.85 -21.36 13.88
N THR A 76 37.21 -20.97 14.97
CA THR A 76 35.81 -20.50 14.95
C THR A 76 35.76 -19.02 15.30
N ILE A 77 35.11 -18.22 14.47
CA ILE A 77 34.99 -16.76 14.64
C ILE A 77 33.52 -16.43 14.87
N VAL A 78 33.18 -15.95 16.06
CA VAL A 78 31.81 -15.54 16.41
C VAL A 78 31.73 -14.01 16.38
N THR A 79 30.81 -13.44 15.62
CA THR A 79 30.53 -12.00 15.61
C THR A 79 29.18 -11.70 16.26
N MET A 80 29.14 -10.67 17.12
CA MET A 80 27.90 -10.19 17.75
C MET A 80 27.90 -8.66 17.79
N LEU A 81 27.51 -8.07 16.66
CA LEU A 81 27.68 -6.64 16.37
C LEU A 81 26.35 -5.87 16.40
N PRO A 82 26.34 -4.53 16.30
CA PRO A 82 25.10 -3.75 16.39
C PRO A 82 24.19 -3.81 15.14
N SER A 83 24.76 -3.80 13.93
CA SER A 83 24.03 -3.64 12.66
C SER A 83 24.89 -3.90 11.42
N SER A 84 24.27 -3.96 10.23
CA SER A 84 24.90 -4.26 8.93
C SER A 84 26.21 -3.49 8.63
N PRO A 85 26.31 -2.16 8.84
CA PRO A 85 27.56 -1.43 8.58
C PRO A 85 28.74 -1.89 9.45
N HIS A 86 28.48 -2.35 10.67
CA HIS A 86 29.50 -2.88 11.56
C HIS A 86 29.97 -4.27 11.10
N VAL A 87 29.05 -5.11 10.63
CA VAL A 87 29.38 -6.41 10.02
C VAL A 87 30.22 -6.18 8.76
N GLN A 88 29.78 -5.31 7.84
CA GLN A 88 30.55 -4.95 6.64
C GLN A 88 31.95 -4.43 6.98
N THR A 89 32.08 -3.57 8.00
CA THR A 89 33.39 -3.06 8.44
C THR A 89 34.28 -4.20 8.95
N VAL A 90 33.79 -5.01 9.91
CA VAL A 90 34.56 -6.09 10.53
C VAL A 90 34.94 -7.19 9.53
N TYR A 91 34.08 -7.49 8.56
CA TYR A 91 34.34 -8.51 7.55
C TYR A 91 35.21 -8.00 6.38
N ALA A 92 34.94 -6.81 5.82
CA ALA A 92 35.48 -6.40 4.53
C ALA A 92 36.61 -5.35 4.57
N GLN A 93 36.87 -4.67 5.71
CA GLN A 93 37.99 -3.72 5.80
C GLN A 93 39.35 -4.41 5.59
N ALA A 94 40.41 -3.64 5.30
CA ALA A 94 41.75 -4.18 5.00
C ALA A 94 42.26 -5.20 6.05
N ASN A 95 42.12 -4.88 7.34
CA ASN A 95 42.46 -5.74 8.48
C ASN A 95 41.20 -6.46 9.04
N GLY A 96 40.30 -6.84 8.13
CA GLY A 96 39.02 -7.49 8.40
C GLY A 96 39.06 -9.01 8.18
N ILE A 97 37.95 -9.67 8.45
CA ILE A 97 37.86 -11.14 8.39
C ILE A 97 38.16 -11.67 6.98
N ILE A 98 37.50 -11.15 5.94
CA ILE A 98 37.61 -11.69 4.56
C ILE A 98 39.03 -11.54 3.99
N PRO A 99 39.71 -10.37 4.05
CA PRO A 99 41.10 -10.28 3.57
C PRO A 99 42.04 -11.19 4.34
N THR A 100 41.86 -11.32 5.67
CA THR A 100 42.67 -12.22 6.49
C THR A 100 42.46 -13.68 6.08
N LEU A 101 41.21 -14.11 5.88
CA LEU A 101 40.88 -15.45 5.40
C LEU A 101 41.53 -15.76 4.04
N ARG A 102 41.54 -14.81 3.10
CA ARG A 102 42.21 -14.94 1.80
C ARG A 102 43.73 -15.09 1.91
N ALA A 103 44.35 -14.57 2.97
CA ALA A 103 45.78 -14.70 3.23
C ALA A 103 46.17 -15.98 4.00
N LEU A 104 45.20 -16.76 4.50
CA LEU A 104 45.48 -18.01 5.21
C LEU A 104 45.91 -19.14 4.27
N PRO A 105 46.70 -20.12 4.75
CA PRO A 105 46.92 -21.37 4.04
C PRO A 105 45.59 -22.06 3.72
N PRO A 106 45.38 -22.63 2.51
CA PRO A 106 44.06 -23.11 2.07
C PRO A 106 43.40 -24.12 3.00
N ASP A 107 44.15 -25.08 3.54
CA ASP A 107 43.63 -26.08 4.48
C ASP A 107 43.12 -25.44 5.76
N ALA A 108 43.80 -24.39 6.18
CA ALA A 108 43.47 -23.64 7.37
C ALA A 108 42.28 -22.70 7.09
N ALA A 109 42.15 -22.11 5.90
CA ALA A 109 40.94 -21.37 5.51
C ALA A 109 39.71 -22.29 5.53
N ARG A 110 39.78 -23.48 4.90
CA ARG A 110 38.70 -24.49 4.93
C ARG A 110 38.34 -24.97 6.33
N ALA A 111 39.32 -25.05 7.22
CA ALA A 111 39.09 -25.40 8.62
C ALA A 111 38.30 -24.32 9.39
N THR A 112 38.29 -23.06 8.94
CA THR A 112 37.62 -21.95 9.62
C THR A 112 36.10 -21.98 9.45
N LEU A 113 35.39 -21.61 10.52
CA LEU A 113 33.95 -21.34 10.52
C LEU A 113 33.67 -19.95 11.09
N CYS A 114 32.94 -19.12 10.36
CA CYS A 114 32.34 -17.88 10.85
C CYS A 114 30.90 -18.12 11.35
N ILE A 115 30.52 -17.49 12.45
CA ILE A 115 29.18 -17.55 13.04
C ILE A 115 28.75 -16.11 13.33
N ASP A 116 27.91 -15.51 12.50
CA ASP A 116 27.41 -14.15 12.75
C ASP A 116 26.07 -14.18 13.48
N SER A 117 26.07 -13.83 14.77
CA SER A 117 24.86 -13.76 15.59
C SER A 117 24.19 -12.38 15.59
N THR A 118 24.71 -11.45 14.80
CA THR A 118 24.16 -10.10 14.61
C THR A 118 22.76 -10.16 13.98
N THR A 119 21.83 -9.29 14.39
CA THR A 119 20.60 -9.02 13.60
C THR A 119 20.90 -7.92 12.59
N LEU A 120 21.19 -8.30 11.34
CA LEU A 120 21.47 -7.42 10.21
C LEU A 120 20.50 -7.65 9.04
N ASP A 121 20.69 -6.87 7.98
CA ASP A 121 19.99 -7.08 6.71
C ASP A 121 20.33 -8.44 6.06
N VAL A 122 19.31 -9.06 5.46
CA VAL A 122 19.37 -10.39 4.82
C VAL A 122 20.24 -10.35 3.56
N LYS A 123 20.22 -9.25 2.79
CA LYS A 123 21.06 -9.15 1.59
C LYS A 123 22.54 -9.00 1.98
N VAL A 124 22.88 -8.12 2.91
CA VAL A 124 24.25 -7.95 3.42
C VAL A 124 24.79 -9.26 3.99
N ALA A 125 23.99 -10.02 4.75
CA ALA A 125 24.40 -11.32 5.27
C ALA A 125 24.72 -12.32 4.16
N ARG A 126 23.93 -12.35 3.08
CA ARG A 126 24.18 -13.20 1.90
C ARG A 126 25.41 -12.78 1.12
N ASP A 127 25.61 -11.48 0.92
CA ASP A 127 26.79 -10.93 0.23
C ASP A 127 28.08 -11.30 1.02
N VAL A 128 28.10 -11.05 2.34
CA VAL A 128 29.21 -11.45 3.23
C VAL A 128 29.41 -12.97 3.24
N ALA A 129 28.33 -13.75 3.25
CA ALA A 129 28.42 -15.20 3.24
C ALA A 129 29.09 -15.72 1.95
N ALA A 130 28.70 -15.19 0.78
CA ALA A 130 29.32 -15.52 -0.49
C ALA A 130 30.81 -15.16 -0.52
N ASP A 131 31.18 -13.97 -0.06
CA ASP A 131 32.57 -13.51 0.00
C ASP A 131 33.46 -14.38 0.93
N VAL A 132 32.93 -14.83 2.07
CA VAL A 132 33.62 -15.76 2.98
C VAL A 132 33.78 -17.14 2.35
N ILE A 133 32.73 -17.66 1.70
CA ILE A 133 32.80 -18.95 0.98
C ILE A 133 33.85 -18.93 -0.14
N LEU A 134 34.00 -17.79 -0.84
CA LEU A 134 35.05 -17.61 -1.86
C LEU A 134 36.49 -17.64 -1.28
N THR A 135 36.68 -17.51 0.03
CA THR A 135 37.99 -17.74 0.68
C THR A 135 38.27 -19.22 0.97
N GLY A 136 37.27 -20.09 0.81
CA GLY A 136 37.31 -21.50 1.20
C GLY A 136 36.84 -21.77 2.63
N ALA A 137 36.68 -20.75 3.47
CA ALA A 137 36.04 -20.86 4.79
C ALA A 137 34.51 -21.03 4.67
N ASP A 138 33.85 -21.42 5.77
CA ASP A 138 32.39 -21.55 5.83
C ASP A 138 31.78 -20.56 6.83
N ILE A 139 30.48 -20.30 6.71
CA ILE A 139 29.77 -19.28 7.49
C ILE A 139 28.28 -19.59 7.68
N VAL A 140 27.78 -19.29 8.88
CA VAL A 140 26.35 -19.29 9.19
C VAL A 140 25.90 -17.93 9.74
N ASP A 141 24.72 -17.46 9.34
CA ASP A 141 23.97 -16.44 10.07
C ASP A 141 23.21 -17.13 11.21
N ALA A 142 23.42 -16.71 12.45
CA ALA A 142 22.84 -17.32 13.65
C ALA A 142 22.24 -16.27 14.63
N PRO A 143 21.35 -15.37 14.17
CA PRO A 143 20.68 -14.40 15.04
C PRO A 143 19.90 -15.04 16.20
N VAL A 144 19.74 -14.25 17.27
CA VAL A 144 19.25 -14.74 18.57
C VAL A 144 17.90 -14.15 19.01
N SER A 145 17.18 -14.93 19.83
CA SER A 145 16.05 -14.46 20.63
C SER A 145 16.19 -14.87 22.10
N GLY A 146 15.61 -14.08 23.02
CA GLY A 146 15.68 -14.27 24.48
C GLY A 146 16.31 -13.12 25.28
N GLY A 147 16.87 -12.12 24.61
CA GLY A 147 17.43 -10.90 25.24
C GLY A 147 18.60 -11.15 26.20
N VAL A 148 18.99 -10.13 26.97
CA VAL A 148 20.15 -10.20 27.87
C VAL A 148 19.95 -11.24 28.99
N THR A 149 18.72 -11.40 29.48
CA THR A 149 18.38 -12.42 30.48
C THR A 149 18.61 -13.84 29.95
N GLY A 150 18.15 -14.13 28.72
CA GLY A 150 18.42 -15.41 28.05
C GLY A 150 19.90 -15.60 27.71
N ALA A 151 20.60 -14.53 27.32
CA ALA A 151 22.04 -14.56 27.04
C ALA A 151 22.85 -14.89 28.30
N LYS A 152 22.50 -14.31 29.45
CA LYS A 152 23.12 -14.61 30.75
C LYS A 152 22.82 -16.02 31.24
N ALA A 153 21.59 -16.49 31.09
CA ALA A 153 21.19 -17.86 31.42
C ALA A 153 21.76 -18.91 30.45
N GLY A 154 22.24 -18.50 29.26
CA GLY A 154 22.65 -19.41 28.20
C GLY A 154 21.48 -20.19 27.60
N THR A 155 20.29 -19.59 27.56
CA THR A 155 19.01 -20.20 27.12
C THR A 155 18.45 -19.55 25.85
N LEU A 156 19.26 -18.79 25.12
CA LEU A 156 18.89 -18.19 23.84
C LEU A 156 18.33 -19.20 22.83
N ALA A 157 17.46 -18.70 21.95
CA ALA A 157 17.06 -19.40 20.74
C ALA A 157 17.87 -18.87 19.55
N PHE A 158 18.61 -19.74 18.88
CA PHE A 158 19.37 -19.46 17.65
C PHE A 158 18.55 -19.90 16.44
N MET A 159 18.37 -18.97 15.49
CA MET A 159 17.79 -19.23 14.17
C MET A 159 18.94 -19.21 13.16
N VAL A 160 19.29 -20.35 12.57
CA VAL A 160 20.55 -20.52 11.84
C VAL A 160 20.32 -20.70 10.35
N GLY A 161 20.78 -19.76 9.53
CA GLY A 161 20.91 -19.91 8.08
C GLY A 161 22.32 -20.34 7.69
N GLY A 162 22.43 -21.17 6.66
CA GLY A 162 23.71 -21.63 6.11
C GLY A 162 23.63 -23.05 5.54
N THR A 163 24.78 -23.59 5.13
CA THR A 163 24.86 -24.97 4.63
C THR A 163 24.55 -25.98 5.75
N PRO A 164 24.07 -27.21 5.44
CA PRO A 164 23.90 -28.25 6.45
C PRO A 164 25.21 -28.61 7.18
N ASP A 165 26.37 -28.54 6.49
CA ASP A 165 27.69 -28.75 7.10
C ASP A 165 28.04 -27.61 8.07
N GLY A 166 27.92 -26.36 7.63
CA GLY A 166 28.12 -25.17 8.46
C GLY A 166 27.23 -25.16 9.69
N PHE A 167 25.95 -25.55 9.54
CA PHE A 167 25.04 -25.75 10.67
C PHE A 167 25.56 -26.82 11.64
N GLY A 168 25.94 -28.01 11.14
CA GLY A 168 26.49 -29.10 11.95
C GLY A 168 27.77 -28.72 12.68
N ARG A 169 28.63 -27.88 12.08
CA ARG A 169 29.86 -27.34 12.69
C ARG A 169 29.57 -26.22 13.68
N ALA A 170 28.53 -25.42 13.47
CA ALA A 170 28.13 -24.32 14.36
C ALA A 170 27.40 -24.81 15.62
N GLN A 171 26.51 -25.79 15.49
CA GLN A 171 25.61 -26.26 16.54
C GLN A 171 26.30 -26.57 17.89
N PRO A 172 27.46 -27.25 17.95
CA PRO A 172 28.16 -27.51 19.22
C PRO A 172 28.63 -26.22 19.92
N THR A 173 29.01 -25.19 19.16
CA THR A 173 29.44 -23.90 19.72
C THR A 173 28.21 -23.10 20.21
N LEU A 174 27.13 -23.10 19.44
CA LEU A 174 25.87 -22.42 19.79
C LEU A 174 25.22 -23.03 21.05
N ALA A 175 25.34 -24.34 21.28
CA ALA A 175 24.74 -25.07 22.40
C ALA A 175 25.25 -24.66 23.79
N HIS A 176 26.42 -24.01 23.87
CA HIS A 176 26.87 -23.43 25.15
C HIS A 176 26.15 -22.11 25.48
N MET A 177 25.63 -21.41 24.47
CA MET A 177 25.03 -20.07 24.59
C MET A 177 23.49 -20.09 24.52
N GLY A 178 22.88 -21.18 24.06
CA GLY A 178 21.44 -21.28 23.85
C GLY A 178 20.85 -22.67 24.10
N ALA A 179 19.56 -22.69 24.41
CA ALA A 179 18.79 -23.90 24.70
C ALA A 179 18.02 -24.43 23.49
N ARG A 180 17.82 -23.61 22.45
CA ARG A 180 17.14 -24.00 21.21
C ARG A 180 17.95 -23.53 20.02
N ILE A 181 18.25 -24.44 19.09
CA ILE A 181 19.02 -24.15 17.87
C ILE A 181 18.22 -24.76 16.71
N VAL A 182 17.87 -23.93 15.73
CA VAL A 182 17.01 -24.33 14.61
C VAL A 182 17.76 -24.02 13.31
N HIS A 183 17.90 -25.01 12.42
CA HIS A 183 18.33 -24.76 11.04
C HIS A 183 17.15 -24.22 10.25
N CYS A 184 17.25 -22.98 9.79
CA CYS A 184 16.17 -22.25 9.11
C CYS A 184 16.25 -22.37 7.59
N GLY A 185 17.37 -22.84 7.03
CA GLY A 185 17.60 -22.98 5.59
C GLY A 185 18.97 -22.43 5.17
N PRO A 186 19.13 -21.98 3.91
CA PRO A 186 20.39 -21.42 3.41
C PRO A 186 20.71 -20.05 4.04
N SER A 187 21.87 -19.47 3.70
CA SER A 187 22.32 -18.19 4.25
C SER A 187 21.28 -17.06 4.10
N GLY A 188 21.08 -16.32 5.19
CA GLY A 188 20.05 -15.31 5.37
C GLY A 188 18.69 -15.84 5.84
N ALA A 189 18.47 -17.16 5.89
CA ALA A 189 17.19 -17.73 6.36
C ALA A 189 17.01 -17.62 7.89
N GLY A 190 18.10 -17.64 8.67
CA GLY A 190 18.05 -17.39 10.11
C GLY A 190 17.62 -15.95 10.41
N LEU A 191 18.16 -15.00 9.64
CA LEU A 191 17.77 -13.59 9.69
C LEU A 191 16.33 -13.35 9.22
N GLY A 192 15.89 -13.97 8.13
CA GLY A 192 14.49 -13.90 7.69
C GLY A 192 13.52 -14.36 8.78
N ALA A 193 13.78 -15.52 9.39
CA ALA A 193 12.97 -16.03 10.50
C ALA A 193 12.97 -15.08 11.72
N LYS A 194 14.14 -14.52 12.08
CA LYS A 194 14.29 -13.56 13.17
C LYS A 194 13.50 -12.27 12.92
N ILE A 195 13.58 -11.71 11.71
CA ILE A 195 12.95 -10.45 11.32
C ILE A 195 11.42 -10.63 11.31
N CYS A 196 10.90 -11.71 10.71
CA CYS A 196 9.46 -12.01 10.76
C CYS A 196 8.94 -12.19 12.20
N ASN A 197 9.70 -12.87 13.08
CA ASN A 197 9.34 -12.98 14.50
C ASN A 197 9.28 -11.61 15.19
N ASN A 198 10.29 -10.76 14.97
CA ASN A 198 10.37 -9.46 15.62
C ASN A 198 9.35 -8.45 15.08
N LEU A 199 8.98 -8.53 13.80
CA LEU A 199 7.84 -7.81 13.23
C LEU A 199 6.54 -8.13 13.96
N ILE A 200 6.24 -9.42 14.13
CA ILE A 200 5.01 -9.86 14.83
C ILE A 200 5.01 -9.36 16.28
N LEU A 201 6.16 -9.44 16.95
CA LEU A 201 6.34 -8.97 18.33
C LEU A 201 6.14 -7.45 18.47
N GLY A 202 6.68 -6.65 17.55
CA GLY A 202 6.52 -5.19 17.55
C GLY A 202 5.05 -4.79 17.39
N VAL A 203 4.35 -5.37 16.42
CA VAL A 203 2.91 -5.14 16.20
C VAL A 203 2.08 -5.57 17.41
N GLN A 204 2.35 -6.75 17.98
CA GLN A 204 1.64 -7.24 19.16
C GLN A 204 1.80 -6.31 20.37
N GLN A 205 3.00 -5.78 20.61
CA GLN A 205 3.25 -4.92 21.76
C GLN A 205 2.49 -3.59 21.67
N VAL A 206 2.34 -3.02 20.47
CA VAL A 206 1.49 -1.85 20.21
C VAL A 206 0.01 -2.18 20.48
N ALA A 207 -0.51 -3.26 19.87
CA ALA A 207 -1.91 -3.65 20.03
C ALA A 207 -2.30 -3.96 21.49
N ILE A 208 -1.41 -4.61 22.26
CA ILE A 208 -1.62 -4.83 23.69
C ILE A 208 -1.55 -3.53 24.49
N ALA A 209 -0.66 -2.59 24.13
CA ALA A 209 -0.61 -1.28 24.79
C ALA A 209 -1.91 -0.48 24.58
N GLU A 210 -2.45 -0.45 23.36
CA GLU A 210 -3.73 0.20 23.05
C GLU A 210 -4.92 -0.45 23.77
N GLY A 211 -5.04 -1.78 23.70
CA GLY A 211 -6.14 -2.52 24.31
C GLY A 211 -6.17 -2.38 25.84
N MET A 212 -5.01 -2.46 26.49
CA MET A 212 -4.90 -2.27 27.94
C MET A 212 -5.21 -0.82 28.35
N LEU A 213 -4.69 0.18 27.62
CA LEU A 213 -4.96 1.60 27.88
C LEU A 213 -6.44 1.95 27.72
N LEU A 214 -7.11 1.40 26.70
CA LEU A 214 -8.55 1.56 26.51
C LEU A 214 -9.33 0.92 27.66
N GLY A 215 -8.97 -0.31 28.06
CA GLY A 215 -9.62 -0.99 29.18
C GLY A 215 -9.52 -0.23 30.50
N GLN A 216 -8.34 0.35 30.81
CA GLN A 216 -8.18 1.23 31.96
C GLN A 216 -9.06 2.49 31.88
N LYS A 217 -9.19 3.10 30.69
CA LYS A 217 -10.12 4.23 30.47
C LYS A 217 -11.60 3.85 30.63
N LEU A 218 -11.94 2.58 30.42
CA LEU A 218 -13.27 2.02 30.69
C LEU A 218 -13.46 1.60 32.16
N GLY A 219 -12.47 1.83 33.03
CA GLY A 219 -12.53 1.52 34.46
C GLY A 219 -12.22 0.05 34.80
N LEU A 220 -11.64 -0.72 33.88
CA LEU A 220 -11.23 -2.09 34.14
C LEU A 220 -9.90 -2.15 34.91
N ASP A 221 -9.81 -3.07 35.86
CA ASP A 221 -8.56 -3.39 36.55
C ASP A 221 -7.54 -4.04 35.57
N PRO A 222 -6.27 -3.60 35.55
CA PRO A 222 -5.26 -4.15 34.64
C PRO A 222 -5.00 -5.65 34.80
N ALA A 223 -5.00 -6.19 36.02
CA ALA A 223 -4.73 -7.61 36.26
C ALA A 223 -5.92 -8.46 35.81
N VAL A 224 -7.16 -8.01 36.07
CA VAL A 224 -8.38 -8.66 35.57
C VAL A 224 -8.40 -8.67 34.04
N LEU A 225 -8.15 -7.54 33.39
CA LEU A 225 -8.14 -7.44 31.93
C LEU A 225 -7.04 -8.30 31.29
N ALA A 226 -5.81 -8.27 31.84
CA ALA A 226 -4.74 -9.14 31.38
C ALA A 226 -5.07 -10.62 31.58
N GLY A 227 -5.74 -10.98 32.68
CA GLY A 227 -6.27 -12.33 32.91
C GLY A 227 -7.28 -12.77 31.85
N VAL A 228 -8.23 -11.89 31.49
CA VAL A 228 -9.20 -12.14 30.41
C VAL A 228 -8.50 -12.30 29.05
N ILE A 229 -7.60 -11.38 28.68
CA ILE A 229 -6.86 -11.45 27.40
C ILE A 229 -6.05 -12.74 27.32
N ASN A 230 -5.30 -13.08 28.37
CA ASN A 230 -4.40 -14.24 28.39
C ASN A 230 -5.13 -15.59 28.45
N SER A 231 -6.41 -15.62 28.86
CA SER A 231 -7.26 -16.81 28.83
C SER A 231 -8.19 -16.88 27.60
N SER A 232 -8.15 -15.87 26.74
CA SER A 232 -9.00 -15.71 25.55
C SER A 232 -8.18 -15.64 24.26
N THR A 233 -8.85 -15.45 23.13
CA THR A 233 -8.25 -15.39 21.78
C THR A 233 -7.32 -14.19 21.53
N GLY A 234 -7.29 -13.19 22.42
CA GLY A 234 -6.33 -12.06 22.36
C GLY A 234 -4.96 -12.36 22.96
N GLY A 235 -4.75 -13.53 23.57
CA GLY A 235 -3.52 -13.88 24.28
C GLY A 235 -2.30 -14.02 23.36
N CYS A 236 -1.20 -13.38 23.73
CA CYS A 236 0.10 -13.48 23.05
C CYS A 236 1.27 -13.39 24.05
N TRP A 237 2.52 -13.43 23.56
CA TRP A 237 3.69 -13.27 24.42
C TRP A 237 3.75 -11.87 25.07
N ALA A 238 3.40 -10.82 24.31
CA ALA A 238 3.36 -9.45 24.83
C ALA A 238 2.34 -9.29 25.97
N SER A 239 1.16 -9.92 25.90
CA SER A 239 0.14 -9.80 26.96
C SER A 239 0.43 -10.65 28.21
N SER A 240 1.14 -11.78 28.05
CA SER A 240 1.33 -12.80 29.10
C SER A 240 2.72 -12.78 29.76
N VAL A 241 3.73 -12.19 29.11
CA VAL A 241 5.12 -12.14 29.59
C VAL A 241 5.64 -10.70 29.70
N ASN A 242 5.35 -9.84 28.73
CA ASN A 242 5.87 -8.47 28.65
C ASN A 242 4.75 -7.42 28.63
N ASN A 243 3.74 -7.61 29.49
CA ASN A 243 2.57 -6.72 29.52
C ASN A 243 3.04 -5.30 29.86
N PRO A 244 2.64 -4.28 29.09
CA PRO A 244 3.23 -2.95 29.20
C PRO A 244 2.67 -2.13 30.38
N VAL A 245 1.63 -2.62 31.06
CA VAL A 245 0.92 -1.91 32.13
C VAL A 245 1.35 -2.43 33.51
N PRO A 246 1.83 -1.57 34.43
CA PRO A 246 2.14 -1.96 35.80
C PRO A 246 0.94 -2.54 36.53
N GLY A 247 1.16 -3.58 37.33
CA GLY A 247 0.14 -4.34 38.06
C GLY A 247 -0.60 -5.38 37.22
N ALA A 248 -0.48 -5.39 35.88
CA ALA A 248 -1.24 -6.28 35.01
C ALA A 248 -0.83 -7.76 35.10
N LEU A 249 0.38 -8.07 35.61
CA LEU A 249 0.87 -9.43 35.79
C LEU A 249 1.38 -9.62 37.23
N PRO A 250 0.50 -9.76 38.25
CA PRO A 250 0.87 -9.67 39.67
C PRO A 250 1.88 -10.71 40.16
N GLU A 251 2.03 -11.84 39.46
CA GLU A 251 3.02 -12.89 39.77
C GLU A 251 4.35 -12.73 39.00
N LYS A 252 4.51 -11.67 38.20
CA LYS A 252 5.67 -11.44 37.33
C LYS A 252 6.18 -10.01 37.49
N ALA A 253 7.43 -9.78 37.07
CA ALA A 253 8.04 -8.45 37.07
C ALA A 253 8.49 -8.04 35.65
N PRO A 254 7.54 -7.80 34.71
CA PRO A 254 7.87 -7.25 33.40
C PRO A 254 8.58 -5.87 33.52
N PRO A 255 9.22 -5.36 32.45
CA PRO A 255 9.99 -4.12 32.50
C PRO A 255 9.20 -2.90 32.98
N CYS A 256 7.89 -2.81 32.71
CA CYS A 256 7.02 -1.72 33.14
C CYS A 256 7.04 -1.50 34.67
N GLU A 257 7.12 -2.57 35.48
CA GLU A 257 7.23 -2.52 36.96
C GLU A 257 8.50 -1.82 37.47
N ARG A 258 9.49 -1.63 36.59
CA ARG A 258 10.77 -0.98 36.91
C ARG A 258 11.01 0.24 36.02
N GLY A 259 9.95 0.94 35.61
CA GLY A 259 10.06 2.11 34.75
C GLY A 259 10.66 1.80 33.38
N PHE A 260 10.30 0.66 32.82
CA PHE A 260 10.77 0.11 31.54
C PHE A 260 12.28 -0.18 31.48
N GLU A 261 12.91 -0.47 32.63
CA GLU A 261 14.33 -0.82 32.71
C GLU A 261 14.62 -2.30 32.41
N GLY A 262 15.69 -2.50 31.62
CA GLY A 262 16.09 -3.79 31.08
C GLY A 262 15.34 -4.14 29.79
N GLY A 263 15.13 -5.44 29.56
CA GLY A 263 14.35 -5.92 28.41
C GLY A 263 15.03 -5.73 27.05
N PHE A 264 14.21 -5.51 26.01
CA PHE A 264 14.64 -5.28 24.63
C PHE A 264 14.43 -3.81 24.25
N ALA A 265 15.54 -3.10 24.00
CA ALA A 265 15.50 -1.64 23.87
C ALA A 265 14.66 -1.16 22.67
N THR A 266 13.86 -0.12 22.85
CA THR A 266 12.99 0.46 21.80
C THR A 266 13.75 0.76 20.51
N ALA A 267 14.93 1.39 20.58
CA ALA A 267 15.71 1.70 19.38
C ALA A 267 16.16 0.45 18.60
N LEU A 268 16.28 -0.70 19.27
CA LEU A 268 16.55 -1.98 18.61
C LEU A 268 15.29 -2.60 18.01
N MET A 269 14.11 -2.40 18.64
CA MET A 269 12.84 -2.79 18.04
C MET A 269 12.56 -1.97 16.77
N LEU A 270 12.70 -0.64 16.80
CA LEU A 270 12.54 0.20 15.61
C LEU A 270 13.49 -0.25 14.48
N LYS A 271 14.76 -0.54 14.80
CA LYS A 271 15.74 -1.05 13.83
C LYS A 271 15.33 -2.43 13.26
N ASP A 272 14.84 -3.35 14.08
CA ASP A 272 14.38 -4.67 13.60
C ASP A 272 13.06 -4.58 12.80
N MET A 273 12.20 -3.59 13.09
CA MET A 273 10.99 -3.28 12.29
C MET A 273 11.36 -2.71 10.92
N GLY A 274 12.31 -1.76 10.85
CA GLY A 274 12.81 -1.20 9.59
C GLY A 274 13.42 -2.26 8.67
N LEU A 275 14.19 -3.22 9.22
CA LEU A 275 14.67 -4.38 8.46
C LEU A 275 13.53 -5.22 7.84
N ALA A 276 12.36 -5.26 8.48
CA ALA A 276 11.21 -6.00 7.97
C ALA A 276 10.46 -5.22 6.87
N THR A 277 10.34 -3.90 6.99
CA THR A 277 9.70 -3.05 5.99
C THR A 277 10.60 -2.83 4.76
N ASP A 278 11.92 -2.75 4.93
CA ASP A 278 12.89 -2.80 3.83
C ASP A 278 12.73 -4.08 2.99
N ILE A 279 12.74 -5.27 3.62
CA ILE A 279 12.52 -6.56 2.94
C ILE A 279 11.15 -6.61 2.25
N ALA A 280 10.12 -6.01 2.84
CA ALA A 280 8.80 -5.94 2.23
C ALA A 280 8.76 -5.03 1.00
N ASN A 281 9.48 -3.91 1.00
CA ASN A 281 9.65 -3.04 -0.16
C ASN A 281 10.40 -3.77 -1.29
N GLU A 282 11.43 -4.56 -0.98
CA GLU A 282 12.16 -5.38 -1.96
C GLU A 282 11.32 -6.53 -2.54
N THR A 283 10.51 -7.20 -1.70
CA THR A 283 9.75 -8.40 -2.09
C THR A 283 8.33 -8.11 -2.58
N GLY A 284 7.83 -6.89 -2.42
CA GLY A 284 6.43 -6.53 -2.69
C GLY A 284 5.43 -7.07 -1.65
N SER A 285 5.90 -7.45 -0.46
CA SER A 285 5.07 -8.05 0.60
C SER A 285 4.21 -6.98 1.31
N PRO A 286 2.88 -7.13 1.44
CA PRO A 286 2.04 -6.15 2.10
C PRO A 286 2.16 -6.24 3.64
N LEU A 287 2.71 -5.21 4.28
CA LEU A 287 2.87 -5.13 5.74
C LEU A 287 2.15 -3.92 6.39
N PRO A 288 0.82 -3.76 6.25
CA PRO A 288 0.11 -2.56 6.75
C PRO A 288 0.31 -2.32 8.25
N LEU A 289 0.18 -3.37 9.07
CA LEU A 289 0.35 -3.27 10.53
C LEU A 289 1.81 -3.02 10.95
N ALA A 290 2.79 -3.49 10.18
CA ALA A 290 4.21 -3.29 10.52
C ALA A 290 4.65 -1.85 10.28
N HIS A 291 4.25 -1.25 9.14
CA HIS A 291 4.50 0.17 8.88
C HIS A 291 3.85 1.07 9.96
N ALA A 292 2.62 0.74 10.39
CA ALA A 292 1.96 1.43 11.49
C ALA A 292 2.78 1.34 12.80
N ALA A 293 3.18 0.13 13.21
CA ALA A 293 3.99 -0.05 14.41
C ALA A 293 5.37 0.63 14.31
N GLU A 294 6.03 0.60 13.14
CA GLU A 294 7.29 1.30 12.89
C GLU A 294 7.14 2.82 13.05
N MET A 295 6.09 3.42 12.46
CA MET A 295 5.79 4.85 12.61
C MET A 295 5.55 5.24 14.07
N ILE A 296 4.82 4.43 14.84
CA ILE A 296 4.61 4.67 16.28
C ILE A 296 5.95 4.62 17.04
N TYR A 297 6.81 3.64 16.73
CA TYR A 297 8.12 3.55 17.35
C TYR A 297 9.05 4.72 16.96
N SER A 298 9.01 5.21 15.72
CA SER A 298 9.75 6.41 15.30
C SER A 298 9.24 7.66 16.02
N ALA A 299 7.93 7.92 15.96
CA ALA A 299 7.30 9.07 16.60
C ALA A 299 7.52 9.09 18.13
N MET A 300 7.53 7.92 18.78
CA MET A 300 7.91 7.80 20.19
C MET A 300 9.37 8.23 20.42
N LEU A 301 10.32 7.79 19.61
CA LEU A 301 11.74 8.13 19.82
C LEU A 301 12.10 9.56 19.41
N GLU A 302 11.36 10.15 18.48
CA GLU A 302 11.48 11.57 18.12
C GLU A 302 10.97 12.49 19.24
N SER A 303 9.85 12.12 19.88
CA SER A 303 9.22 12.92 20.94
C SER A 303 9.74 12.62 22.36
N HIS A 304 10.19 11.38 22.60
CA HIS A 304 10.65 10.87 23.90
C HIS A 304 12.00 10.13 23.74
N PRO A 305 13.09 10.82 23.38
CA PRO A 305 14.39 10.20 23.10
C PRO A 305 14.99 9.46 24.31
N GLU A 306 14.56 9.76 25.54
CA GLU A 306 14.94 9.02 26.74
C GLU A 306 14.38 7.58 26.78
N LEU A 307 13.33 7.29 26.00
CA LEU A 307 12.77 5.95 25.85
C LEU A 307 13.58 5.06 24.87
N ALA A 308 14.55 5.61 24.14
CA ALA A 308 15.38 4.85 23.19
C ALA A 308 16.11 3.65 23.81
N ARG A 309 16.48 3.76 25.09
CA ARG A 309 17.20 2.72 25.85
C ARG A 309 16.31 1.87 26.76
N LYS A 310 15.03 2.23 26.90
CA LYS A 310 14.01 1.52 27.68
C LYS A 310 13.46 0.32 26.89
N ASP A 311 12.83 -0.62 27.57
CA ASP A 311 12.14 -1.73 26.91
C ASP A 311 11.05 -1.23 25.95
N PHE A 312 10.92 -1.86 24.79
CA PHE A 312 9.95 -1.53 23.73
C PHE A 312 8.47 -1.57 24.15
N SER A 313 8.13 -2.17 25.30
CA SER A 313 6.82 -2.01 25.96
C SER A 313 6.55 -0.57 26.43
N SER A 314 7.56 0.31 26.46
CA SER A 314 7.40 1.74 26.77
C SER A 314 6.52 2.50 25.76
N VAL A 315 6.15 1.88 24.64
CA VAL A 315 5.12 2.39 23.72
C VAL A 315 3.80 2.68 24.44
N TYR A 316 3.44 1.90 25.47
CA TYR A 316 2.30 2.22 26.32
C TYR A 316 2.45 3.56 27.05
N ARG A 317 3.66 3.90 27.51
CA ARG A 317 3.89 5.19 28.16
C ARG A 317 3.66 6.34 27.18
N TYR A 318 4.22 6.25 25.97
CA TYR A 318 3.99 7.23 24.90
C TYR A 318 2.50 7.39 24.57
N LEU A 319 1.78 6.27 24.40
CA LEU A 319 0.34 6.28 24.14
C LEU A 319 -0.46 6.86 25.32
N SER A 320 -0.06 6.56 26.56
CA SER A 320 -0.68 7.07 27.79
C SER A 320 -0.43 8.57 27.98
N ASP A 321 0.79 9.05 27.73
CA ASP A 321 1.18 10.46 27.84
C ASP A 321 0.43 11.29 26.76
N ALA A 322 0.35 10.81 25.52
CA ALA A 322 -0.47 11.42 24.47
C ALA A 322 -1.97 11.41 24.82
N ALA A 323 -2.48 10.30 25.35
CA ALA A 323 -3.87 10.14 25.78
C ALA A 323 -4.25 11.03 26.98
N GLY A 324 -3.30 11.38 27.84
CA GLY A 324 -3.45 12.35 28.93
C GLY A 324 -3.38 13.80 28.46
N ALA A 325 -2.54 14.09 27.46
CA ALA A 325 -2.43 15.40 26.81
C ALA A 325 -3.59 15.70 25.84
N GLY A 326 -4.57 14.81 25.68
CA GLY A 326 -5.64 14.94 24.68
C GLY A 326 -5.13 14.91 23.22
N THR A 327 -3.89 14.49 23.01
CA THR A 327 -3.24 14.44 21.71
C THR A 327 -3.64 13.16 20.99
N LYS A 328 -4.16 13.28 19.77
CA LYS A 328 -4.35 12.13 18.89
C LYS A 328 -2.99 11.65 18.40
N VAL A 329 -2.61 10.42 18.75
CA VAL A 329 -1.57 9.69 18.03
C VAL A 329 -2.21 9.25 16.71
N ALA A 330 -1.91 9.98 15.64
CA ALA A 330 -2.47 9.77 14.31
C ALA A 330 -1.35 9.37 13.33
N PHE A 331 -1.61 8.35 12.51
CA PHE A 331 -0.69 7.88 11.48
C PHE A 331 -0.56 8.94 10.37
N THR A 332 0.44 9.80 10.49
CA THR A 332 0.80 10.82 9.51
C THR A 332 2.22 10.58 9.02
N GLY A 333 2.36 10.23 7.73
CA GLY A 333 3.68 10.15 7.08
C GLY A 333 4.03 8.82 6.41
N LEU A 334 3.66 8.70 5.13
CA LEU A 334 4.40 7.88 4.16
C LEU A 334 4.77 8.77 2.96
N ALA A 335 5.87 9.51 3.10
CA ALA A 335 6.49 10.29 2.02
C ALA A 335 7.98 10.56 2.34
N PRO A 336 8.93 10.18 1.47
CA PRO A 336 10.33 10.61 1.59
C PRO A 336 10.47 12.11 1.27
N SER A 337 11.44 12.78 1.90
CA SER A 337 11.69 14.20 1.67
C SER A 337 12.68 14.46 0.51
N GLY A 338 12.42 15.50 -0.29
CA GLY A 338 13.27 15.94 -1.40
C GLY A 338 12.93 17.38 -1.85
N ARG A 339 13.94 18.19 -2.22
CA ARG A 339 13.79 19.64 -2.44
C ARG A 339 13.81 20.07 -3.91
N ASN A 340 13.04 21.14 -4.18
CA ASN A 340 13.20 22.22 -5.17
C ASN A 340 12.90 22.07 -6.69
N SER A 341 11.99 22.97 -7.11
CA SER A 341 11.92 23.77 -8.36
C SER A 341 11.32 23.21 -9.68
N SER A 342 10.39 24.03 -10.21
CA SER A 342 9.44 23.91 -11.35
C SER A 342 10.08 24.12 -12.75
N PRO A 343 9.34 24.21 -13.91
CA PRO A 343 7.90 23.97 -14.22
C PRO A 343 7.69 23.12 -15.54
N HIS A 344 6.56 23.00 -16.27
CA HIS A 344 5.13 23.43 -16.27
C HIS A 344 4.28 22.21 -16.79
N MET A 345 2.93 22.26 -16.79
CA MET A 345 2.02 21.29 -17.43
C MET A 345 0.61 21.87 -17.74
N ASP A 346 -0.17 21.27 -18.68
CA ASP A 346 -1.57 21.62 -18.98
C ASP A 346 -2.52 20.37 -19.05
N ILE A 347 -3.75 20.44 -18.51
CA ILE A 347 -4.66 19.27 -18.30
C ILE A 347 -6.18 19.64 -18.29
N CYS A 348 -7.07 18.74 -18.75
CA CYS A 348 -8.56 18.89 -18.83
C CYS A 348 -9.37 17.86 -17.98
N VAL A 349 -10.70 18.01 -17.83
CA VAL A 349 -11.61 17.03 -17.16
C VAL A 349 -12.97 16.95 -17.84
N VAL A 350 -13.55 15.73 -17.86
CA VAL A 350 -14.88 15.44 -18.42
C VAL A 350 -15.73 14.65 -17.43
N TYR A 351 -17.01 15.00 -17.41
CA TYR A 351 -18.02 14.48 -16.51
C TYR A 351 -19.00 13.61 -17.27
N GLY A 352 -19.39 12.48 -16.69
CA GLY A 352 -20.48 11.68 -17.20
C GLY A 352 -20.98 10.72 -16.13
N LEU A 353 -22.25 10.33 -16.22
CA LEU A 353 -22.71 9.14 -15.53
C LEU A 353 -22.68 7.96 -16.49
N GLU A 354 -22.06 6.86 -16.06
CA GLU A 354 -22.30 5.58 -16.71
C GLU A 354 -23.73 5.10 -16.39
N ALA A 355 -24.64 5.25 -17.34
CA ALA A 355 -25.64 4.20 -17.50
C ALA A 355 -24.86 2.90 -17.83
N HIS A 356 -25.18 1.79 -17.17
CA HIS A 356 -24.50 0.51 -17.42
C HIS A 356 -24.86 -0.06 -18.80
N VAL A 357 -24.17 0.44 -19.82
CA VAL A 357 -24.25 -0.01 -21.21
C VAL A 357 -22.82 -0.15 -21.75
N PRO A 358 -22.33 -1.39 -21.97
CA PRO A 358 -21.21 -1.62 -22.86
C PRO A 358 -21.70 -1.47 -24.30
N THR A 359 -20.94 -0.75 -25.10
CA THR A 359 -21.18 -0.67 -26.54
C THR A 359 -19.94 -1.08 -27.33
N GLN A 360 -20.23 -1.73 -28.46
CA GLN A 360 -19.32 -1.78 -29.58
C GLN A 360 -19.99 -1.20 -30.83
N SER A 361 -19.18 -1.04 -31.89
CA SER A 361 -19.29 -0.02 -32.94
C SER A 361 -20.35 -0.25 -34.03
N ILE A 362 -20.91 0.86 -34.55
CA ILE A 362 -21.09 1.09 -36.00
C ILE A 362 -20.61 2.52 -36.35
N VAL A 363 -20.06 2.69 -37.56
CA VAL A 363 -19.31 3.88 -38.03
C VAL A 363 -20.18 4.80 -38.90
N GLY A 364 -20.01 6.13 -38.78
CA GLY A 364 -20.57 7.09 -39.74
C GLY A 364 -20.15 8.55 -39.49
N GLN A 365 -19.42 9.14 -40.47
CA GLN A 365 -19.02 10.56 -40.57
C GLN A 365 -18.22 11.16 -39.40
N VAL A 366 -16.89 11.06 -39.50
CA VAL A 366 -15.94 11.92 -38.79
C VAL A 366 -15.81 13.24 -39.54
N PHE A 367 -16.22 14.35 -38.92
CA PHE A 367 -15.82 15.69 -39.37
C PHE A 367 -14.38 15.97 -38.94
N THR A 368 -13.58 16.49 -39.87
CA THR A 368 -12.12 16.58 -39.73
C THR A 368 -11.67 17.70 -38.78
N LEU A 369 -11.16 17.32 -37.60
CA LEU A 369 -10.30 18.16 -36.76
C LEU A 369 -8.88 17.61 -36.74
N SER A 370 -8.01 18.23 -37.55
CA SER A 370 -6.55 17.99 -37.67
C SER A 370 -6.10 16.55 -37.97
N SER A 371 -5.66 16.31 -39.20
CA SER A 371 -5.19 15.03 -39.72
C SER A 371 -3.77 14.63 -39.26
N THR A 372 -3.46 14.76 -37.96
CA THR A 372 -2.15 14.37 -37.42
C THR A 372 -2.33 13.35 -36.31
N LEU A 373 -1.85 12.12 -36.55
CA LEU A 373 -1.88 11.01 -35.59
C LEU A 373 -1.16 11.41 -34.29
N ILE A 374 -1.82 11.28 -33.13
CA ILE A 374 -1.19 11.61 -31.84
C ILE A 374 -0.23 10.48 -31.43
N SER A 375 0.97 10.83 -30.96
CA SER A 375 2.06 9.85 -30.79
C SER A 375 1.77 8.75 -29.77
N GLY A 376 1.12 9.05 -28.64
CA GLY A 376 0.74 8.01 -27.69
C GLY A 376 -0.20 8.47 -26.57
N VAL A 377 -1.05 7.54 -26.12
CA VAL A 377 -2.03 7.71 -25.04
C VAL A 377 -1.87 6.64 -23.95
N LEU A 378 -1.93 7.04 -22.68
CA LEU A 378 -1.95 6.16 -21.51
C LEU A 378 -3.34 6.19 -20.85
N SER A 379 -4.04 5.06 -20.84
CA SER A 379 -5.34 4.86 -20.18
C SER A 379 -5.16 4.07 -18.88
N LEU A 380 -5.71 4.56 -17.78
CA LEU A 380 -5.56 4.01 -16.43
C LEU A 380 -6.90 3.50 -15.88
N ARG A 381 -6.87 2.29 -15.30
CA ARG A 381 -8.00 1.40 -14.99
C ARG A 381 -8.72 0.86 -16.25
N GLY A 382 -7.93 0.32 -17.18
CA GLY A 382 -8.33 0.04 -18.57
C GLY A 382 -9.50 -0.93 -18.82
N LEU A 383 -10.02 -1.66 -17.84
CA LEU A 383 -11.13 -2.63 -18.04
C LEU A 383 -12.53 -2.12 -17.68
N ASN A 384 -12.68 -0.87 -17.21
CA ASN A 384 -14.02 -0.30 -16.98
C ASN A 384 -14.75 0.05 -18.29
N THR A 385 -16.05 0.34 -18.22
CA THR A 385 -16.90 0.52 -19.41
C THR A 385 -16.48 1.74 -20.24
N ALA A 386 -16.31 2.92 -19.63
CA ALA A 386 -15.81 4.10 -20.32
C ALA A 386 -14.40 3.92 -20.92
N ALA A 387 -13.48 3.24 -20.22
CA ALA A 387 -12.13 2.97 -20.74
C ALA A 387 -12.14 2.07 -21.99
N ARG A 388 -13.01 1.06 -22.02
CA ARG A 388 -13.18 0.16 -23.18
C ARG A 388 -13.79 0.88 -24.39
N ALA A 389 -14.76 1.76 -24.15
CA ALA A 389 -15.33 2.62 -25.19
C ALA A 389 -14.28 3.60 -25.76
N VAL A 390 -13.51 4.26 -24.89
CA VAL A 390 -12.42 5.15 -25.32
C VAL A 390 -11.36 4.41 -26.13
N ALA A 391 -10.93 3.22 -25.72
CA ALA A 391 -10.01 2.42 -26.53
C ALA A 391 -10.60 2.06 -27.90
N SER A 392 -11.85 1.62 -27.94
CA SER A 392 -12.57 1.30 -29.18
C SER A 392 -12.77 2.51 -30.10
N TYR A 393 -12.82 3.73 -29.53
CA TYR A 393 -12.88 4.98 -30.26
C TYR A 393 -11.52 5.45 -30.79
N LEU A 394 -10.43 5.26 -30.02
CA LEU A 394 -9.08 5.68 -30.41
C LEU A 394 -8.41 4.71 -31.40
N VAL A 395 -8.68 3.42 -31.27
CA VAL A 395 -8.12 2.33 -32.11
C VAL A 395 -9.24 1.37 -32.57
N PRO A 396 -10.21 1.84 -33.37
CA PRO A 396 -11.34 1.01 -33.81
C PRO A 396 -10.87 -0.21 -34.61
N LEU A 397 -11.57 -1.35 -34.48
CA LEU A 397 -11.30 -2.54 -35.31
C LEU A 397 -11.54 -2.28 -36.80
N ASN A 398 -12.49 -1.38 -37.11
CA ASN A 398 -12.88 -1.00 -38.46
C ASN A 398 -12.90 0.53 -38.54
N GLY A 399 -11.89 1.12 -39.17
CA GLY A 399 -11.75 2.57 -39.34
C GLY A 399 -10.32 3.06 -39.13
N ASP A 400 -10.12 4.37 -39.29
CA ASP A 400 -8.82 5.00 -39.06
C ASP A 400 -8.52 5.16 -37.56
N ARG A 401 -7.28 4.86 -37.16
CA ARG A 401 -6.80 5.09 -35.79
C ARG A 401 -6.60 6.58 -35.55
N LEU A 402 -6.93 7.04 -34.34
CA LEU A 402 -6.69 8.42 -33.91
C LEU A 402 -5.31 8.58 -33.21
N VAL A 403 -4.69 7.46 -32.82
CA VAL A 403 -3.45 7.41 -32.03
C VAL A 403 -2.46 6.38 -32.58
N GLY A 404 -1.17 6.68 -32.42
CA GLY A 404 -0.06 5.77 -32.69
C GLY A 404 -0.05 4.63 -31.68
N ASP A 405 0.31 4.95 -30.44
CA ASP A 405 0.39 3.99 -29.33
C ASP A 405 -0.74 4.17 -28.30
N LEU A 406 -1.30 3.06 -27.80
CA LEU A 406 -2.25 3.05 -26.68
C LEU A 406 -1.81 2.05 -25.61
N ARG A 407 -1.45 2.53 -24.41
CA ARG A 407 -1.29 1.65 -23.24
C ARG A 407 -2.52 1.68 -22.37
N MET A 408 -3.05 0.51 -22.02
CA MET A 408 -4.15 0.31 -21.08
C MET A 408 -3.62 -0.39 -19.84
N VAL A 409 -3.57 0.35 -18.73
CA VAL A 409 -3.14 -0.19 -17.43
C VAL A 409 -4.37 -0.44 -16.57
N ASP A 410 -4.52 -1.62 -15.99
CA ASP A 410 -5.58 -1.91 -15.02
C ASP A 410 -5.05 -2.46 -13.69
N LYS A 411 -5.93 -2.54 -12.69
CA LYS A 411 -5.63 -3.19 -11.41
C LYS A 411 -5.15 -4.63 -11.62
N PHE A 412 -4.35 -5.14 -10.68
CA PHE A 412 -4.04 -6.57 -10.62
C PHE A 412 -5.35 -7.36 -10.49
N SER A 413 -5.71 -8.07 -11.57
CA SER A 413 -6.88 -8.95 -11.58
C SER A 413 -6.40 -10.35 -11.24
N VAL A 414 -6.96 -10.92 -10.17
CA VAL A 414 -6.75 -12.33 -9.84
C VAL A 414 -7.21 -13.17 -11.03
N SER A 415 -6.48 -14.21 -11.41
CA SER A 415 -6.97 -15.14 -12.44
C SER A 415 -7.89 -16.17 -11.78
N PRO A 416 -9.13 -16.39 -12.26
CA PRO A 416 -9.75 -15.79 -13.46
C PRO A 416 -10.29 -14.36 -13.22
N PRO A 417 -10.23 -13.48 -14.23
CA PRO A 417 -10.57 -12.06 -14.07
C PRO A 417 -12.04 -11.85 -13.67
N THR A 418 -12.25 -11.11 -12.58
CA THR A 418 -13.58 -10.84 -11.99
C THR A 418 -14.36 -9.71 -12.67
N THR A 419 -13.89 -9.23 -13.82
CA THR A 419 -14.49 -8.11 -14.58
C THR A 419 -14.94 -8.63 -15.93
N TYR A 420 -16.23 -8.46 -16.26
CA TYR A 420 -16.75 -8.84 -17.57
C TYR A 420 -16.06 -8.05 -18.68
N ILE A 421 -15.43 -8.75 -19.61
CA ILE A 421 -14.85 -8.19 -20.83
C ILE A 421 -15.64 -8.77 -22.01
N GLY A 422 -16.45 -7.94 -22.69
CA GLY A 422 -17.18 -8.38 -23.89
C GLY A 422 -16.25 -8.90 -24.97
N ALA A 423 -16.72 -9.83 -25.81
CA ALA A 423 -15.96 -10.71 -26.72
C ALA A 423 -15.07 -10.03 -27.78
N GLU A 424 -15.06 -8.70 -27.77
CA GLU A 424 -14.64 -7.79 -28.81
C GLU A 424 -13.49 -6.88 -28.35
N PHE A 425 -13.50 -6.47 -27.08
CA PHE A 425 -12.40 -5.73 -26.48
C PHE A 425 -11.07 -6.52 -26.43
N PRO A 426 -11.03 -7.86 -26.28
CA PRO A 426 -9.80 -8.64 -26.46
C PRO A 426 -9.20 -8.50 -27.87
N LYS A 427 -10.02 -8.23 -28.90
CA LYS A 427 -9.53 -7.96 -30.27
C LYS A 427 -8.89 -6.58 -30.36
N ILE A 428 -9.42 -5.58 -29.64
CA ILE A 428 -8.78 -4.25 -29.46
C ILE A 428 -7.41 -4.42 -28.77
N LEU A 429 -7.35 -5.18 -27.68
CA LEU A 429 -6.09 -5.43 -26.95
C LEU A 429 -5.05 -6.22 -27.76
N ALA A 430 -5.48 -6.98 -28.77
CA ALA A 430 -4.61 -7.75 -29.66
C ALA A 430 -4.11 -6.95 -30.88
N GLN A 431 -4.55 -5.71 -31.07
CA GLN A 431 -4.04 -4.86 -32.16
C GLN A 431 -2.57 -4.47 -31.93
N PRO A 432 -1.78 -4.28 -33.00
CA PRO A 432 -0.43 -3.73 -32.88
C PRO A 432 -0.48 -2.34 -32.22
N ASP A 433 0.59 -2.02 -31.48
CA ASP A 433 0.76 -0.77 -30.74
C ASP A 433 -0.34 -0.50 -29.68
N VAL A 434 -1.06 -1.55 -29.25
CA VAL A 434 -1.89 -1.56 -28.04
C VAL A 434 -1.22 -2.45 -26.99
N GLU A 435 -0.96 -1.89 -25.81
CA GLU A 435 -0.33 -2.62 -24.69
C GLU A 435 -1.31 -2.71 -23.50
N TYR A 436 -1.74 -3.93 -23.14
CA TYR A 436 -2.42 -4.16 -21.87
C TYR A 436 -1.42 -4.52 -20.77
N ARG A 437 -1.55 -3.89 -19.61
CA ARG A 437 -0.67 -4.12 -18.44
C ARG A 437 -1.47 -4.11 -17.14
N GLN A 438 -1.04 -4.93 -16.19
CA GLN A 438 -1.53 -4.84 -14.80
C GLN A 438 -0.52 -4.10 -13.92
N ALA A 439 -1.02 -3.23 -13.04
CA ALA A 439 -0.23 -2.51 -12.05
C ALA A 439 -1.04 -2.25 -10.78
N ASN A 440 -0.38 -2.23 -9.63
CA ASN A 440 -1.00 -1.72 -8.41
C ASN A 440 -0.95 -0.19 -8.40
N LEU A 441 -2.04 0.46 -8.82
CA LEU A 441 -2.14 1.92 -8.90
C LEU A 441 -2.21 2.62 -7.52
N THR A 442 -2.20 1.91 -6.38
CA THR A 442 -1.95 2.54 -5.07
C THR A 442 -0.47 2.74 -4.77
N ASN A 443 0.44 2.15 -5.57
CA ASN A 443 1.88 2.27 -5.40
C ASN A 443 2.48 3.33 -6.38
N PRO A 444 3.07 4.44 -5.89
CA PRO A 444 3.69 5.47 -6.72
C PRO A 444 4.80 4.97 -7.66
N VAL A 445 5.56 3.94 -7.26
CA VAL A 445 6.62 3.35 -8.11
C VAL A 445 6.01 2.59 -9.28
N ALA A 446 4.94 1.82 -9.02
CA ALA A 446 4.19 1.14 -10.06
C ALA A 446 3.52 2.14 -11.03
N ILE A 447 2.99 3.27 -10.50
CA ILE A 447 2.52 4.40 -11.32
C ILE A 447 3.64 4.95 -12.20
N SER A 448 4.82 5.29 -11.66
CA SER A 448 5.94 5.79 -12.47
C SER A 448 6.28 4.82 -13.60
N ALA A 449 6.32 3.52 -13.32
CA ALA A 449 6.60 2.49 -14.32
C ALA A 449 5.53 2.38 -15.42
N CYS A 450 4.30 2.88 -15.20
CA CYS A 450 3.23 2.90 -16.20
C CYS A 450 3.42 4.02 -17.24
N PHE A 451 4.14 5.08 -16.90
CA PHE A 451 4.42 6.23 -17.79
C PHE A 451 5.65 6.02 -18.68
N ASP A 452 6.44 4.96 -18.46
CA ASP A 452 7.62 4.65 -19.28
C ASP A 452 7.20 4.07 -20.64
N PRO A 453 7.44 4.76 -21.78
CA PRO A 453 7.06 4.25 -23.08
C PRO A 453 7.84 2.97 -23.44
N PRO A 454 7.32 2.08 -24.30
CA PRO A 454 8.09 0.97 -24.85
C PRO A 454 9.38 1.44 -25.52
N ALA A 455 10.40 0.59 -25.55
CA ALA A 455 11.70 0.94 -26.13
C ALA A 455 11.54 1.39 -27.60
N GLY A 456 12.01 2.61 -27.90
CA GLY A 456 11.90 3.21 -29.23
C GLY A 456 10.59 3.97 -29.52
N LYS A 457 9.61 3.96 -28.60
CA LYS A 457 8.38 4.76 -28.71
C LYS A 457 8.51 6.12 -28.04
N ALA A 458 7.72 7.09 -28.50
CA ALA A 458 7.69 8.43 -27.91
C ALA A 458 6.98 8.42 -26.53
N PRO A 459 7.30 9.36 -25.62
CA PRO A 459 6.54 9.51 -24.37
C PRO A 459 5.05 9.76 -24.62
N TYR A 460 4.21 9.26 -23.70
CA TYR A 460 2.76 9.47 -23.74
C TYR A 460 2.41 10.95 -23.65
N SER A 461 1.74 11.48 -24.67
CA SER A 461 1.32 12.88 -24.73
C SER A 461 -0.04 13.13 -24.12
N ILE A 462 -0.88 12.09 -23.97
CA ILE A 462 -2.19 12.17 -23.32
C ILE A 462 -2.30 11.08 -22.26
N VAL A 463 -2.89 11.42 -21.12
CA VAL A 463 -3.28 10.47 -20.07
C VAL A 463 -4.79 10.52 -19.86
N ILE A 464 -5.45 9.37 -19.75
CA ILE A 464 -6.88 9.28 -19.45
C ILE A 464 -7.05 8.42 -18.19
N ASP A 465 -7.62 9.01 -17.15
CA ASP A 465 -7.69 8.49 -15.79
C ASP A 465 -9.14 8.17 -15.40
N PHE A 466 -9.42 6.88 -15.24
CA PHE A 466 -10.71 6.38 -14.77
C PHE A 466 -10.64 5.79 -13.34
N ALA A 467 -9.56 6.07 -12.60
CA ALA A 467 -9.28 5.39 -11.33
C ALA A 467 -10.03 5.98 -10.14
N GLY A 468 -10.80 5.15 -9.41
CA GLY A 468 -11.47 5.56 -8.17
C GLY A 468 -12.53 4.57 -7.70
N GLU A 469 -12.65 4.36 -6.40
CA GLU A 469 -13.75 3.57 -5.83
C GLU A 469 -15.08 4.33 -6.00
N VAL A 470 -16.09 3.64 -6.53
CA VAL A 470 -17.43 4.20 -6.86
C VAL A 470 -18.55 3.56 -6.04
N LEU A 471 -18.28 2.46 -5.34
CA LEU A 471 -19.26 1.79 -4.50
C LEU A 471 -19.50 2.58 -3.20
N PRO A 472 -20.75 2.91 -2.82
CA PRO A 472 -21.06 3.81 -1.70
C PRO A 472 -20.95 3.16 -0.30
N ASP A 473 -20.63 1.88 -0.22
CA ASP A 473 -20.64 1.05 0.99
C ASP A 473 -19.24 0.78 1.58
N ARG A 474 -18.20 1.45 1.07
CA ARG A 474 -16.81 1.22 1.49
C ARG A 474 -16.41 2.05 2.71
N ALA A 475 -15.48 1.51 3.49
CA ALA A 475 -14.85 2.23 4.61
C ALA A 475 -14.12 3.49 4.11
N GLU A 476 -14.08 4.54 4.93
CA GLU A 476 -13.57 5.86 4.50
C GLU A 476 -12.12 5.81 3.97
N GLU A 477 -11.29 4.96 4.58
CA GLU A 477 -9.91 4.68 4.15
C GLU A 477 -9.82 4.10 2.72
N ILE A 478 -10.81 3.33 2.26
CA ILE A 478 -10.82 2.78 0.90
C ILE A 478 -10.98 3.90 -0.12
N TYR A 479 -11.80 4.91 0.14
CA TYR A 479 -11.90 6.08 -0.75
C TYR A 479 -10.62 6.94 -0.70
N ILE A 480 -9.99 7.08 0.48
CA ILE A 480 -8.69 7.77 0.61
C ILE A 480 -7.63 7.06 -0.24
N ASN A 481 -7.51 5.74 -0.12
CA ASN A 481 -6.45 4.98 -0.77
C ASN A 481 -6.71 4.71 -2.26
N ASN A 482 -7.94 4.35 -2.63
CA ASN A 482 -8.27 3.90 -3.98
C ASN A 482 -8.87 4.99 -4.88
N THR A 483 -9.29 6.14 -4.33
CA THR A 483 -9.75 7.30 -5.11
C THR A 483 -8.78 8.46 -4.99
N PHE A 484 -8.58 8.99 -3.78
CA PHE A 484 -7.79 10.21 -3.56
C PHE A 484 -6.29 10.01 -3.82
N ASN A 485 -5.68 9.00 -3.20
CA ASN A 485 -4.24 8.75 -3.33
C ASN A 485 -3.86 8.36 -4.76
N ILE A 486 -4.64 7.50 -5.43
CA ILE A 486 -4.41 7.16 -6.84
C ILE A 486 -4.46 8.42 -7.70
N ALA A 487 -5.53 9.22 -7.61
CA ALA A 487 -5.66 10.47 -8.36
C ALA A 487 -4.45 11.40 -8.12
N ARG A 488 -4.09 11.63 -6.85
CA ARG A 488 -2.94 12.45 -6.44
C ARG A 488 -1.62 11.96 -7.05
N TYR A 489 -1.35 10.65 -7.00
CA TYR A 489 -0.12 10.07 -7.54
C TYR A 489 -0.08 10.12 -9.07
N LEU A 490 -1.19 9.83 -9.74
CA LEU A 490 -1.30 9.89 -11.20
C LEU A 490 -1.11 11.32 -11.73
N GLY A 491 -1.74 12.31 -11.11
CA GLY A 491 -1.54 13.73 -11.45
C GLY A 491 -0.12 14.21 -11.19
N LYS A 492 0.49 13.82 -10.06
CA LYS A 492 1.90 14.14 -9.77
C LYS A 492 2.89 13.50 -10.74
N GLU A 493 2.69 12.24 -11.11
CA GLU A 493 3.55 11.58 -12.10
C GLU A 493 3.33 12.15 -13.50
N ALA A 494 2.08 12.45 -13.89
CA ALA A 494 1.81 13.19 -15.12
C ALA A 494 2.58 14.52 -15.15
N ALA A 495 2.42 15.36 -14.11
CA ALA A 495 3.14 16.64 -13.96
C ALA A 495 4.66 16.49 -14.16
N LYS A 496 5.27 15.51 -13.48
CA LYS A 496 6.70 15.15 -13.61
C LYS A 496 7.09 14.75 -15.05
N ARG A 497 6.17 14.18 -15.84
CA ARG A 497 6.40 13.63 -17.19
C ARG A 497 6.09 14.59 -18.35
N LYS A 498 5.50 15.76 -18.09
CA LYS A 498 5.18 16.79 -19.11
C LYS A 498 4.23 16.30 -20.24
N VAL A 499 3.29 15.42 -19.88
CA VAL A 499 2.07 15.10 -20.64
C VAL A 499 1.33 16.37 -21.07
N LYS A 500 0.79 16.41 -22.30
CA LYS A 500 0.13 17.60 -22.89
C LYS A 500 -1.35 17.75 -22.53
N ALA A 501 -2.00 16.65 -22.19
CA ALA A 501 -3.34 16.63 -21.63
C ALA A 501 -3.50 15.40 -20.74
N TYR A 502 -3.89 15.59 -19.49
CA TYR A 502 -4.50 14.53 -18.69
C TYR A 502 -6.03 14.73 -18.75
N VAL A 503 -6.82 13.66 -18.61
CA VAL A 503 -8.29 13.74 -18.59
C VAL A 503 -8.80 12.73 -17.58
N ARG A 504 -9.35 13.22 -16.46
CA ARG A 504 -9.97 12.35 -15.45
C ARG A 504 -11.47 12.27 -15.70
N MET A 505 -12.01 11.04 -15.72
CA MET A 505 -13.45 10.83 -15.61
C MET A 505 -13.85 11.04 -14.15
N GLN A 506 -14.85 11.89 -13.93
CA GLN A 506 -15.35 12.20 -12.59
C GLN A 506 -16.80 11.71 -12.43
N PRO A 507 -17.02 10.56 -11.77
CA PRO A 507 -18.34 10.08 -11.38
C PRO A 507 -18.83 10.85 -10.14
N PRO A 508 -20.14 11.00 -9.94
CA PRO A 508 -20.54 12.23 -9.32
C PRO A 508 -21.55 12.06 -8.15
N PHE A 509 -21.15 12.52 -6.97
CA PHE A 509 -21.79 12.18 -5.69
C PHE A 509 -22.03 13.44 -4.83
N TYR A 510 -23.06 14.24 -5.16
CA TYR A 510 -23.37 15.57 -4.57
C TYR A 510 -24.87 15.78 -4.35
N GLU A 511 -25.21 16.78 -3.53
CA GLU A 511 -26.55 17.30 -3.30
C GLU A 511 -26.66 18.78 -3.70
N THR A 512 -27.82 19.18 -4.24
CA THR A 512 -28.17 20.57 -4.58
C THR A 512 -29.55 21.00 -3.98
N SER A 513 -29.94 22.26 -4.21
CA SER A 513 -31.23 22.80 -3.78
C SER A 513 -32.43 22.25 -4.59
N GLU A 514 -33.67 22.46 -4.15
CA GLU A 514 -34.86 21.79 -4.74
C GLU A 514 -35.48 22.48 -5.98
N LYS A 515 -34.94 23.59 -6.49
CA LYS A 515 -35.61 24.38 -7.55
C LYS A 515 -34.64 25.01 -8.55
N GLY A 516 -34.78 24.66 -9.83
CA GLY A 516 -34.17 25.35 -10.97
C GLY A 516 -33.46 24.41 -11.94
N GLU A 517 -33.00 24.98 -13.06
CA GLU A 517 -31.85 24.45 -13.78
C GLU A 517 -30.59 24.95 -13.06
N HIS A 518 -29.62 24.07 -12.83
CA HIS A 518 -28.44 24.36 -12.03
C HIS A 518 -27.19 24.48 -12.91
N THR A 519 -26.35 25.48 -12.62
CA THR A 519 -25.12 25.78 -13.39
C THR A 519 -23.88 25.48 -12.57
N GLU A 520 -22.69 25.52 -13.20
CA GLU A 520 -21.40 25.23 -12.55
C GLU A 520 -20.99 26.24 -11.45
N LYS A 521 -21.84 27.21 -11.14
CA LYS A 521 -21.59 28.34 -10.22
C LYS A 521 -22.33 28.23 -8.88
N GLU A 522 -23.01 27.12 -8.62
CA GLU A 522 -23.81 26.93 -7.40
C GLU A 522 -23.03 26.34 -6.21
N ASP A 523 -23.55 26.56 -4.99
CA ASP A 523 -23.07 25.98 -3.74
C ASP A 523 -23.58 24.53 -3.62
N ILE A 524 -22.67 23.56 -3.68
CA ILE A 524 -22.98 22.12 -3.79
C ILE A 524 -22.27 21.31 -2.70
N GLN A 525 -22.97 20.34 -2.12
CA GLN A 525 -22.47 19.58 -0.97
C GLN A 525 -22.14 18.13 -1.35
N PRO A 526 -20.94 17.60 -1.04
CA PRO A 526 -20.59 16.21 -1.39
C PRO A 526 -21.38 15.17 -0.57
N VAL A 527 -21.89 14.13 -1.23
CA VAL A 527 -22.66 13.04 -0.59
C VAL A 527 -21.73 12.12 0.20
N GLY A 528 -21.74 12.29 1.53
CA GLY A 528 -21.07 11.39 2.46
C GLY A 528 -19.56 11.21 2.22
N PRO A 529 -18.94 10.12 2.72
CA PRO A 529 -17.53 9.85 2.52
C PRO A 529 -17.13 9.64 1.06
N LEU A 530 -17.93 8.92 0.27
CA LEU A 530 -17.70 8.70 -1.17
C LEU A 530 -17.57 10.05 -1.90
N GLY A 531 -18.56 10.92 -1.77
CA GLY A 531 -18.55 12.26 -2.34
C GLY A 531 -17.42 13.13 -1.79
N THR A 532 -17.13 13.06 -0.49
CA THR A 532 -16.03 13.80 0.16
C THR A 532 -14.68 13.48 -0.50
N TRP A 533 -14.34 12.20 -0.68
CA TRP A 533 -13.02 11.81 -1.16
C TRP A 533 -12.87 11.88 -2.68
N TRP A 534 -13.96 11.68 -3.43
CA TRP A 534 -14.00 12.18 -4.80
C TRP A 534 -13.80 13.70 -4.82
N HIS A 535 -14.46 14.51 -3.95
CA HIS A 535 -14.30 15.98 -3.89
C HIS A 535 -12.83 16.36 -3.79
N GLU A 536 -12.18 15.87 -2.73
CA GLU A 536 -10.78 16.18 -2.44
C GLU A 536 -9.83 15.63 -3.51
N SER A 537 -10.17 14.56 -4.24
CA SER A 537 -9.34 14.08 -5.34
C SER A 537 -9.10 15.16 -6.39
N LEU A 538 -10.16 15.86 -6.83
CA LEU A 538 -9.99 16.95 -7.80
C LEU A 538 -9.45 18.21 -7.14
N ARG A 539 -9.82 18.53 -5.89
CA ARG A 539 -9.22 19.68 -5.19
C ARG A 539 -7.70 19.50 -5.07
N THR A 540 -7.19 18.35 -4.67
CA THR A 540 -5.74 18.11 -4.59
C THR A 540 -5.07 18.00 -5.96
N LEU A 541 -5.73 17.42 -6.97
CA LEU A 541 -5.24 17.57 -8.34
C LEU A 541 -5.16 19.04 -8.78
N ALA A 542 -5.97 19.90 -8.15
CA ALA A 542 -6.02 21.35 -8.32
C ALA A 542 -5.14 22.20 -7.39
N SER A 543 -4.38 21.62 -6.45
CA SER A 543 -3.34 22.37 -5.74
C SER A 543 -2.05 22.47 -6.55
N ILE A 544 -1.80 21.52 -7.45
CA ILE A 544 -0.58 21.41 -8.27
C ILE A 544 -0.40 22.71 -9.07
N GLU A 545 0.77 23.36 -8.94
CA GLU A 545 1.04 24.58 -9.72
C GLU A 545 0.97 24.26 -11.23
N ASP A 546 0.19 25.07 -11.93
CA ASP A 546 -0.28 24.87 -13.30
C ASP A 546 -1.22 23.67 -13.56
N TRP A 547 -2.14 23.30 -12.64
CA TRP A 547 -3.42 22.68 -13.05
C TRP A 547 -4.53 22.69 -11.97
N SER A 548 -5.80 22.50 -12.39
CA SER A 548 -6.98 22.27 -11.54
C SER A 548 -8.25 21.72 -12.25
N PRO A 549 -9.03 20.81 -11.61
CA PRO A 549 -10.43 20.45 -12.03
C PRO A 549 -11.56 20.45 -10.94
N GLY A 550 -12.86 20.45 -11.35
CA GLY A 550 -14.09 20.57 -10.50
C GLY A 550 -15.27 19.57 -10.75
N LYS A 551 -16.52 19.85 -10.24
CA LYS A 551 -17.60 18.83 -9.92
C LYS A 551 -19.12 19.25 -10.08
N ASN A 552 -20.19 18.39 -10.10
CA ASN A 552 -20.32 16.90 -10.25
C ASN A 552 -21.58 16.24 -10.98
N PRO A 553 -22.81 16.03 -10.42
CA PRO A 553 -23.78 14.96 -10.86
C PRO A 553 -25.16 15.35 -11.43
N MET A 554 -25.96 14.48 -12.09
CA MET A 554 -25.83 13.15 -12.75
C MET A 554 -26.91 13.14 -13.86
N HIS A 555 -26.69 12.52 -15.03
CA HIS A 555 -27.73 12.19 -16.05
C HIS A 555 -27.24 11.06 -16.98
N CYS A 556 -28.13 10.42 -17.73
CA CYS A 556 -27.72 9.48 -18.77
C CYS A 556 -26.94 10.21 -19.87
N ILE A 557 -25.76 9.69 -20.22
CA ILE A 557 -25.07 10.00 -21.46
C ILE A 557 -24.55 8.68 -22.03
N HIS A 558 -24.68 8.50 -23.34
CA HIS A 558 -24.19 7.30 -23.98
C HIS A 558 -22.66 7.24 -23.92
N VAL A 559 -22.09 6.05 -23.65
CA VAL A 559 -20.64 5.93 -23.39
C VAL A 559 -19.77 6.33 -24.58
N ASP A 560 -20.27 6.17 -25.82
CA ASP A 560 -19.61 6.67 -27.03
C ASP A 560 -19.49 8.21 -27.06
N ASP A 561 -20.45 8.92 -26.45
CA ASP A 561 -20.42 10.37 -26.33
C ASP A 561 -19.56 10.84 -25.15
N VAL A 562 -19.47 10.06 -24.06
CA VAL A 562 -18.44 10.27 -23.03
C VAL A 562 -17.04 10.17 -23.65
N ALA A 563 -16.79 9.14 -24.47
CA ALA A 563 -15.53 8.96 -25.19
C ALA A 563 -15.25 10.12 -26.16
N GLY A 564 -16.26 10.54 -26.92
CA GLY A 564 -16.17 11.67 -27.85
C GLY A 564 -15.86 13.01 -27.15
N VAL A 565 -16.52 13.31 -26.02
CA VAL A 565 -16.26 14.53 -25.24
C VAL A 565 -14.89 14.48 -24.56
N ILE A 566 -14.46 13.34 -24.01
CA ILE A 566 -13.08 13.14 -23.49
C ILE A 566 -12.04 13.48 -24.57
N TRP A 567 -12.25 13.01 -25.79
CA TRP A 567 -11.33 13.28 -26.90
C TRP A 567 -11.37 14.75 -27.35
N ALA A 568 -12.57 15.33 -27.52
CA ALA A 568 -12.73 16.74 -27.89
C ALA A 568 -12.11 17.69 -26.85
N ALA A 569 -12.28 17.39 -25.55
CA ALA A 569 -11.66 18.11 -24.45
C ALA A 569 -10.12 18.06 -24.50
N ALA A 570 -9.55 16.88 -24.77
CA ALA A 570 -8.11 16.73 -24.95
C ALA A 570 -7.58 17.47 -26.18
N GLN A 571 -8.28 17.40 -27.33
CA GLN A 571 -7.93 18.11 -28.56
C GLN A 571 -8.04 19.64 -28.42
N TRP A 572 -9.00 20.15 -27.66
CA TRP A 572 -9.15 21.58 -27.35
C TRP A 572 -8.04 22.07 -26.40
N MET A 573 -7.73 21.30 -25.35
CA MET A 573 -6.79 21.70 -24.30
C MET A 573 -5.33 21.66 -24.76
N ALA A 574 -4.91 20.57 -25.43
CA ALA A 574 -3.51 20.30 -25.76
C ALA A 574 -2.77 21.37 -26.61
N PRO A 575 -3.41 22.09 -27.55
CA PRO A 575 -2.78 23.21 -28.26
C PRO A 575 -3.01 24.57 -27.58
N LEU A 576 -3.98 24.70 -26.67
CA LEU A 576 -4.39 25.97 -26.07
C LEU A 576 -3.58 26.33 -24.83
N GLY A 577 -3.24 25.33 -24.01
CA GLY A 577 -2.52 25.52 -22.74
C GLY A 577 -3.38 26.08 -21.60
N ARG A 578 -2.90 25.91 -20.37
CA ARG A 578 -3.70 26.03 -19.15
C ARG A 578 -4.22 27.44 -18.88
N ALA A 579 -3.35 28.44 -18.93
CA ALA A 579 -3.73 29.82 -18.62
C ALA A 579 -4.77 30.38 -19.60
N ALA A 580 -4.68 30.00 -20.88
CA ALA A 580 -5.66 30.39 -21.89
C ALA A 580 -6.97 29.61 -21.74
N ALA A 581 -6.92 28.31 -21.41
CA ALA A 581 -8.10 27.49 -21.12
C ALA A 581 -8.88 28.00 -19.89
N ASP A 582 -8.19 28.37 -18.81
CA ASP A 582 -8.78 29.02 -17.63
C ASP A 582 -9.43 30.36 -18.00
N SER A 583 -8.77 31.19 -18.81
CA SER A 583 -9.33 32.46 -19.25
C SER A 583 -10.55 32.32 -20.17
N GLN A 584 -10.73 31.18 -20.85
CA GLN A 584 -11.84 30.95 -21.78
C GLN A 584 -13.02 30.20 -21.15
N ALA A 585 -12.77 29.28 -20.22
CA ALA A 585 -13.78 28.37 -19.68
C ALA A 585 -13.65 28.09 -18.17
N GLY A 586 -12.79 28.82 -17.46
CA GLY A 586 -12.51 28.62 -16.04
C GLY A 586 -13.69 28.93 -15.10
N GLU A 587 -14.04 27.99 -14.23
CA GLU A 587 -14.95 28.18 -13.08
C GLU A 587 -14.20 27.96 -11.76
N GLU A 588 -14.72 28.54 -10.67
CA GLU A 588 -14.14 28.40 -9.33
C GLU A 588 -14.58 27.11 -8.63
N ILE A 589 -13.65 26.44 -7.94
CA ILE A 589 -13.87 25.17 -7.26
C ILE A 589 -13.87 25.39 -5.75
N ILE A 590 -15.08 25.50 -5.20
CA ILE A 590 -15.31 25.93 -3.82
C ILE A 590 -15.01 24.80 -2.82
N PHE A 591 -14.46 25.17 -1.66
CA PHE A 591 -14.26 24.29 -0.51
C PHE A 591 -15.58 24.14 0.27
N HIS A 592 -16.14 22.92 0.32
CA HIS A 592 -17.40 22.62 1.03
C HIS A 592 -17.24 21.65 2.22
N ASN A 593 -16.05 21.11 2.46
CA ASN A 593 -15.86 20.02 3.42
C ASN A 593 -15.54 20.48 4.86
N SER A 594 -15.61 19.57 5.83
CA SER A 594 -15.23 19.88 7.22
C SER A 594 -13.72 20.09 7.38
N LYS A 595 -13.31 21.27 7.83
CA LYS A 595 -11.89 21.63 8.10
C LYS A 595 -11.15 20.65 9.02
N SER A 596 -11.86 19.85 9.84
CA SER A 596 -11.25 18.88 10.74
C SER A 596 -10.83 17.56 10.08
N LYS A 597 -11.37 17.21 8.89
CA LYS A 597 -11.10 15.93 8.20
C LYS A 597 -9.74 15.85 7.49
N PHE A 598 -8.99 16.95 7.40
CA PHE A 598 -7.89 17.10 6.44
C PHE A 598 -6.51 17.36 7.04
N LYS A 599 -6.40 17.41 8.37
CA LYS A 599 -5.13 17.72 9.06
C LYS A 599 -4.02 16.70 8.75
N ASP A 600 -4.43 15.47 8.47
CA ASP A 600 -3.55 14.31 8.35
C ASP A 600 -3.30 13.89 6.88
N VAL A 601 -3.84 14.66 5.92
CA VAL A 601 -3.79 14.36 4.47
C VAL A 601 -2.70 15.19 3.79
N ALA A 602 -1.61 14.53 3.41
CA ALA A 602 -0.49 15.19 2.71
C ALA A 602 -0.90 15.79 1.35
N ASP A 603 -0.33 16.96 1.02
CA ASP A 603 -0.53 17.74 -0.21
C ASP A 603 -1.95 18.30 -0.47
N ILE A 604 -2.84 18.29 0.53
CA ILE A 604 -4.18 18.86 0.37
C ILE A 604 -4.14 20.38 0.18
N VAL A 605 -5.00 20.91 -0.69
CA VAL A 605 -5.12 22.36 -0.89
C VAL A 605 -5.55 23.05 0.41
N SER A 606 -4.89 24.17 0.76
CA SER A 606 -5.46 25.09 1.74
C SER A 606 -6.89 25.46 1.35
N HIS A 607 -7.78 25.46 2.32
CA HIS A 607 -9.20 25.80 2.14
C HIS A 607 -9.41 27.28 1.74
N ASP A 608 -8.42 28.13 2.01
CA ASP A 608 -8.44 29.56 1.63
C ASP A 608 -7.80 29.83 0.25
N LYS A 609 -7.20 28.82 -0.40
CA LYS A 609 -6.65 28.98 -1.77
C LYS A 609 -7.82 28.97 -2.76
N LYS A 610 -8.02 30.07 -3.48
CA LYS A 610 -8.91 30.10 -4.65
C LYS A 610 -8.34 29.22 -5.76
N VAL A 611 -9.22 28.41 -6.34
CA VAL A 611 -8.89 27.38 -7.33
C VAL A 611 -9.87 27.51 -8.50
N VAL A 612 -9.37 27.52 -9.74
CA VAL A 612 -10.16 27.72 -10.98
C VAL A 612 -9.90 26.58 -11.97
N ALA A 613 -10.82 26.23 -12.87
CA ALA A 613 -10.61 25.19 -13.90
C ALA A 613 -11.57 25.26 -15.10
N PRO A 614 -11.15 24.88 -16.33
CA PRO A 614 -12.09 24.56 -17.39
C PRO A 614 -12.87 23.29 -17.01
N ILE A 615 -14.20 23.40 -17.06
CA ILE A 615 -15.17 22.39 -16.63
C ILE A 615 -16.25 22.25 -17.71
N PHE A 616 -16.62 21.02 -18.04
CA PHE A 616 -17.61 20.69 -19.07
C PHE A 616 -18.50 19.52 -18.63
N ASN A 617 -19.80 19.75 -18.54
CA ASN A 617 -20.79 18.69 -18.29
C ASN A 617 -21.03 17.91 -19.60
N ALA A 618 -20.75 16.61 -19.61
CA ALA A 618 -21.22 15.73 -20.68
C ALA A 618 -22.50 15.00 -20.19
N VAL A 619 -23.63 15.60 -20.51
CA VAL A 619 -24.98 15.06 -20.29
C VAL A 619 -25.75 15.10 -21.61
N ASP A 620 -26.75 14.25 -21.78
CA ASP A 620 -27.62 14.29 -22.95
C ASP A 620 -28.58 15.52 -22.94
N ASP A 621 -29.40 15.67 -23.98
CA ASP A 621 -30.38 16.76 -24.11
C ASP A 621 -31.77 16.38 -23.58
N SER A 622 -31.91 15.28 -22.83
CA SER A 622 -33.22 14.70 -22.49
C SER A 622 -33.93 15.39 -21.32
N GLN A 623 -33.19 16.08 -20.44
CA GLN A 623 -33.70 16.65 -19.19
C GLN A 623 -34.57 15.63 -18.41
N LEU A 624 -34.00 14.45 -18.20
CA LEU A 624 -34.68 13.30 -17.58
C LEU A 624 -34.98 13.54 -16.10
N THR A 625 -36.10 12.96 -15.66
CA THR A 625 -36.38 12.70 -14.24
C THR A 625 -36.38 11.19 -14.04
N HIS A 626 -36.19 10.71 -12.79
CA HIS A 626 -36.34 9.28 -12.48
C HIS A 626 -37.70 8.72 -12.93
N VAL A 627 -38.77 9.53 -12.83
CA VAL A 627 -40.12 9.19 -13.31
C VAL A 627 -40.12 8.96 -14.83
N LYS A 628 -39.66 9.94 -15.62
CA LYS A 628 -39.60 9.83 -17.09
C LYS A 628 -38.71 8.67 -17.54
N ALA A 629 -37.58 8.44 -16.87
CA ALA A 629 -36.68 7.33 -17.17
C ALA A 629 -37.36 5.97 -16.88
N GLY A 630 -38.01 5.85 -15.71
CA GLY A 630 -38.79 4.68 -15.32
C GLY A 630 -39.96 4.40 -16.27
N GLU A 631 -40.74 5.42 -16.63
CA GLU A 631 -41.84 5.34 -17.60
C GLU A 631 -41.33 4.92 -19.00
N THR A 632 -40.21 5.48 -19.45
CA THR A 632 -39.60 5.15 -20.76
C THR A 632 -39.12 3.69 -20.79
N MET A 633 -38.43 3.23 -19.73
CA MET A 633 -38.01 1.82 -19.63
C MET A 633 -39.21 0.88 -19.52
N ALA A 634 -40.20 1.21 -18.68
CA ALA A 634 -41.39 0.40 -18.50
C ALA A 634 -42.22 0.27 -19.79
N THR A 635 -42.44 1.38 -20.49
CA THR A 635 -43.13 1.37 -21.80
C THR A 635 -42.33 0.59 -22.86
N PHE A 636 -41.00 0.65 -22.83
CA PHE A 636 -40.14 -0.12 -23.74
C PHE A 636 -40.22 -1.64 -23.49
N PHE A 637 -40.20 -2.07 -22.22
CA PHE A 637 -40.24 -3.49 -21.84
C PHE A 637 -41.66 -4.06 -21.67
N GLY A 638 -42.71 -3.22 -21.75
CA GLY A 638 -44.10 -3.64 -21.54
C GLY A 638 -44.46 -3.89 -20.07
N THR A 639 -43.73 -3.27 -19.13
CA THR A 639 -43.96 -3.38 -17.69
C THR A 639 -44.65 -2.12 -17.13
N THR A 640 -44.95 -2.10 -15.83
CA THR A 640 -45.53 -0.94 -15.12
C THR A 640 -44.49 -0.23 -14.27
N HIS A 641 -44.62 1.10 -14.16
CA HIS A 641 -43.84 1.92 -13.23
C HIS A 641 -44.80 2.64 -12.28
N GLU A 642 -44.80 2.27 -11.01
CA GLU A 642 -45.65 2.88 -9.97
C GLU A 642 -44.82 3.23 -8.72
N PHE A 643 -45.28 4.25 -7.98
CA PHE A 643 -44.76 4.55 -6.65
C PHE A 643 -45.59 3.79 -5.60
N HIS A 644 -44.94 2.97 -4.77
CA HIS A 644 -45.62 2.33 -3.65
C HIS A 644 -46.30 3.35 -2.72
N ASN A 645 -47.43 2.94 -2.15
CA ASN A 645 -48.38 3.82 -1.46
C ASN A 645 -47.74 4.62 -0.29
N ILE A 646 -48.37 5.72 0.12
CA ILE A 646 -47.86 6.71 1.11
C ILE A 646 -47.31 6.06 2.39
N LEU A 647 -47.91 4.95 2.86
CA LEU A 647 -47.43 4.20 4.03
C LEU A 647 -46.03 3.59 3.81
N VAL A 648 -45.79 2.97 2.65
CA VAL A 648 -44.51 2.33 2.30
C VAL A 648 -43.43 3.41 2.11
N ASN A 649 -43.76 4.50 1.41
CA ASN A 649 -42.89 5.67 1.27
C ASN A 649 -42.57 6.37 2.62
N THR A 650 -43.41 6.17 3.65
CA THR A 650 -43.14 6.65 5.00
C THR A 650 -42.27 5.66 5.78
N ALA A 651 -42.50 4.35 5.66
CA ALA A 651 -41.66 3.31 6.26
C ALA A 651 -40.22 3.31 5.69
N ALA A 652 -40.07 3.45 4.37
CA ALA A 652 -38.78 3.51 3.69
C ALA A 652 -37.90 4.70 4.14
N LYS A 653 -38.50 5.79 4.66
CA LYS A 653 -37.74 6.91 5.25
C LYS A 653 -37.12 6.59 6.61
N PHE A 654 -37.64 5.60 7.33
CA PHE A 654 -37.13 5.17 8.64
C PHE A 654 -36.30 3.88 8.56
N LYS A 655 -36.46 3.09 7.50
CA LYS A 655 -35.84 1.77 7.28
C LYS A 655 -35.50 1.56 5.80
N LEU A 656 -34.66 2.42 5.22
CA LEU A 656 -34.25 2.32 3.82
C LEU A 656 -33.44 1.04 3.55
N GLU A 657 -32.67 0.59 4.54
CA GLU A 657 -31.86 -0.64 4.50
C GLU A 657 -32.73 -1.90 4.36
N ASP A 658 -33.73 -2.08 5.24
CA ASP A 658 -34.71 -3.17 5.15
C ASP A 658 -35.40 -3.24 3.76
N VAL A 659 -35.75 -2.08 3.17
CA VAL A 659 -36.41 -2.00 1.86
C VAL A 659 -35.46 -2.37 0.72
N VAL A 660 -34.18 -2.01 0.84
CA VAL A 660 -33.14 -2.39 -0.14
C VAL A 660 -32.87 -3.89 -0.08
N GLU A 661 -32.91 -4.50 1.11
CA GLU A 661 -32.73 -5.94 1.29
C GLU A 661 -33.87 -6.74 0.63
N ASP A 662 -35.12 -6.39 0.91
CA ASP A 662 -36.33 -7.01 0.31
C ASP A 662 -36.37 -6.86 -1.23
N VAL A 663 -36.03 -5.67 -1.75
CA VAL A 663 -35.90 -5.43 -3.20
C VAL A 663 -34.82 -6.33 -3.82
N ASN A 664 -33.67 -6.48 -3.15
CA ASN A 664 -32.56 -7.30 -3.65
C ASN A 664 -32.87 -8.80 -3.64
N GLU A 665 -33.59 -9.31 -2.63
CA GLU A 665 -34.02 -10.71 -2.57
C GLU A 665 -34.80 -11.10 -3.84
N HIS A 666 -35.76 -10.26 -4.23
CA HIS A 666 -36.60 -10.47 -5.42
C HIS A 666 -35.84 -10.19 -6.73
N HIS A 667 -35.14 -9.05 -6.83
CA HIS A 667 -34.48 -8.63 -8.07
C HIS A 667 -33.29 -9.53 -8.45
N VAL A 668 -32.42 -9.86 -7.49
CA VAL A 668 -31.24 -10.69 -7.74
C VAL A 668 -31.64 -12.15 -7.96
N GLY A 669 -32.65 -12.65 -7.24
CA GLY A 669 -33.23 -13.97 -7.47
C GLY A 669 -33.77 -14.12 -8.89
N GLY A 670 -34.74 -13.28 -9.27
CA GLY A 670 -35.35 -13.32 -10.61
C GLY A 670 -34.34 -13.12 -11.75
N TRP A 671 -33.37 -12.21 -11.59
CA TRP A 671 -32.30 -12.03 -12.58
C TRP A 671 -31.41 -13.27 -12.73
N THR A 672 -31.09 -13.95 -11.62
CA THR A 672 -30.31 -15.20 -11.65
C THR A 672 -31.08 -16.31 -12.35
N GLU A 673 -32.38 -16.44 -12.09
CA GLU A 673 -33.25 -17.39 -12.81
C GLU A 673 -33.29 -17.10 -14.32
N MET A 674 -33.46 -15.85 -14.72
CA MET A 674 -33.43 -15.42 -16.13
C MET A 674 -32.11 -15.79 -16.83
N LEU A 675 -30.97 -15.57 -16.17
CA LEU A 675 -29.65 -15.92 -16.72
C LEU A 675 -29.46 -17.43 -16.88
N MET A 676 -29.97 -18.24 -15.93
CA MET A 676 -29.89 -19.71 -15.98
C MET A 676 -30.88 -20.35 -16.94
N ALA A 677 -32.05 -19.72 -17.15
CA ALA A 677 -33.09 -20.16 -18.08
C ALA A 677 -32.85 -19.72 -19.55
N SER A 678 -31.90 -18.80 -19.78
CA SER A 678 -31.46 -18.39 -21.11
C SER A 678 -30.94 -19.58 -21.93
N ASP A 679 -31.15 -19.57 -23.25
CA ASP A 679 -30.53 -20.54 -24.18
C ASP A 679 -29.53 -19.85 -25.13
N PRO A 680 -28.20 -20.05 -24.98
CA PRO A 680 -27.54 -20.80 -23.91
C PRO A 680 -27.57 -20.06 -22.55
N PRO A 681 -27.32 -20.76 -21.43
CA PRO A 681 -27.26 -20.14 -20.11
C PRO A 681 -26.12 -19.12 -19.99
N ILE A 682 -26.40 -17.96 -19.42
CA ILE A 682 -25.46 -16.84 -19.33
C ILE A 682 -24.71 -16.91 -18.00
N THR A 683 -23.49 -17.43 -18.04
CA THR A 683 -22.63 -17.58 -16.84
C THR A 683 -21.78 -16.35 -16.53
N ASN A 684 -21.82 -15.31 -17.37
CA ASN A 684 -21.06 -14.06 -17.19
C ASN A 684 -21.75 -12.90 -17.91
N THR A 685 -22.15 -11.86 -17.18
CA THR A 685 -22.82 -10.68 -17.72
C THR A 685 -22.35 -9.43 -16.95
N PRO A 686 -22.25 -8.24 -17.60
CA PRO A 686 -21.94 -6.99 -16.90
C PRO A 686 -23.18 -6.39 -16.19
N LEU A 687 -24.37 -6.97 -16.39
CA LEU A 687 -25.62 -6.51 -15.84
C LEU A 687 -25.86 -7.10 -14.45
N SER A 688 -26.13 -6.23 -13.48
CA SER A 688 -26.50 -6.59 -12.11
C SER A 688 -27.89 -6.04 -11.78
N ALA A 689 -28.74 -6.89 -11.20
CA ALA A 689 -30.03 -6.48 -10.64
C ALA A 689 -29.92 -5.98 -9.18
N TYR A 690 -28.71 -5.99 -8.60
CA TYR A 690 -28.48 -5.52 -7.24
C TYR A 690 -28.61 -3.99 -7.13
N MET A 691 -29.41 -3.55 -6.17
CA MET A 691 -29.67 -2.15 -5.83
C MET A 691 -29.06 -1.77 -4.49
N THR A 692 -28.56 -0.54 -4.40
CA THR A 692 -27.99 0.04 -3.18
C THR A 692 -28.95 1.03 -2.52
N THR A 693 -28.79 1.26 -1.22
CA THR A 693 -29.44 2.38 -0.49
C THR A 693 -29.25 3.71 -1.18
N HIS A 694 -28.07 3.94 -1.79
CA HIS A 694 -27.80 5.14 -2.57
C HIS A 694 -28.68 5.25 -3.82
N GLN A 695 -28.87 4.17 -4.61
CA GLN A 695 -29.72 4.20 -5.80
C GLN A 695 -31.21 4.46 -5.49
N LEU A 696 -31.67 4.08 -4.29
CA LEU A 696 -33.04 4.35 -3.81
C LEU A 696 -33.20 5.69 -3.06
N ALA A 697 -32.10 6.39 -2.75
CA ALA A 697 -32.15 7.70 -2.10
C ALA A 697 -32.59 8.82 -3.05
N LYS A 698 -33.24 9.87 -2.50
CA LYS A 698 -33.67 11.05 -3.27
C LYS A 698 -32.49 11.98 -3.57
N HIS A 699 -31.91 11.86 -4.75
CA HIS A 699 -30.93 12.83 -5.28
C HIS A 699 -31.61 13.98 -6.02
N LYS A 700 -30.95 15.15 -6.08
CA LYS A 700 -31.43 16.39 -6.73
C LYS A 700 -30.32 16.93 -7.60
N LEU A 701 -30.47 16.80 -8.91
CA LEU A 701 -29.36 16.84 -9.86
C LEU A 701 -29.87 17.27 -11.24
N ALA A 702 -29.26 18.30 -11.84
CA ALA A 702 -29.61 18.82 -13.17
C ALA A 702 -28.42 19.57 -13.78
N TYR A 703 -28.18 19.43 -15.09
CA TYR A 703 -27.08 20.11 -15.78
C TYR A 703 -27.38 20.60 -17.19
N ASP A 704 -26.63 21.64 -17.56
CA ASP A 704 -26.53 22.19 -18.90
C ASP A 704 -25.23 21.73 -19.60
N ASN A 705 -25.35 21.29 -20.86
CA ASN A 705 -24.23 20.91 -21.72
C ASN A 705 -23.85 22.00 -22.75
N THR A 706 -24.52 23.17 -22.73
CA THR A 706 -24.29 24.27 -23.68
C THR A 706 -22.84 24.74 -23.66
N LYS A 707 -22.20 24.81 -22.48
CA LYS A 707 -20.78 25.16 -22.36
C LYS A 707 -19.87 24.14 -23.07
N MET A 708 -20.14 22.84 -22.88
CA MET A 708 -19.42 21.74 -23.54
C MET A 708 -19.53 21.86 -25.07
N LYS A 709 -20.75 21.97 -25.59
CA LYS A 709 -21.01 22.14 -27.03
C LYS A 709 -20.37 23.40 -27.61
N LYS A 710 -20.47 24.53 -26.92
CA LYS A 710 -19.99 25.84 -27.37
C LYS A 710 -18.46 25.95 -27.40
N VAL A 711 -17.78 25.39 -26.39
CA VAL A 711 -16.32 25.55 -26.22
C VAL A 711 -15.55 24.41 -26.87
N LEU A 712 -16.02 23.16 -26.74
CA LEU A 712 -15.35 22.00 -27.35
C LEU A 712 -15.80 21.73 -28.79
N GLY A 713 -16.92 22.31 -29.23
CA GLY A 713 -17.51 22.06 -30.56
C GLY A 713 -18.10 20.65 -30.72
N TYR A 714 -18.20 19.86 -29.66
CA TYR A 714 -18.69 18.49 -29.73
C TYR A 714 -20.23 18.45 -29.89
N THR A 715 -20.70 17.60 -30.80
CA THR A 715 -22.12 17.33 -31.02
C THR A 715 -22.42 15.89 -30.59
N LEU A 716 -23.41 15.72 -29.71
CA LEU A 716 -23.83 14.41 -29.21
C LEU A 716 -24.37 13.54 -30.35
N LYS A 717 -23.92 12.29 -30.43
CA LYS A 717 -24.44 11.26 -31.32
C LYS A 717 -25.77 10.70 -30.81
N HIS A 718 -25.89 10.56 -29.49
CA HIS A 718 -27.08 10.08 -28.79
C HIS A 718 -27.63 11.20 -27.88
N PRO A 719 -28.23 12.27 -28.46
CA PRO A 719 -28.68 13.43 -27.71
C PRO A 719 -29.93 13.16 -26.86
N GLN A 720 -30.58 12.00 -26.99
CA GLN A 720 -31.85 11.68 -26.31
C GLN A 720 -31.88 10.24 -25.82
N PHE A 721 -32.30 10.04 -24.56
CA PHE A 721 -32.64 8.74 -23.99
C PHE A 721 -34.08 8.38 -24.37
N ASN A 722 -34.23 7.39 -25.25
CA ASN A 722 -35.51 7.02 -25.84
C ASN A 722 -35.55 5.51 -26.19
N HIS A 723 -36.68 5.05 -26.75
CA HIS A 723 -36.85 3.64 -27.14
C HIS A 723 -35.90 3.16 -28.25
N GLU A 724 -35.32 4.05 -29.05
CA GLU A 724 -34.34 3.70 -30.08
C GLU A 724 -32.99 3.40 -29.43
N LEU A 725 -32.54 4.28 -28.51
CA LEU A 725 -31.33 4.07 -27.72
C LEU A 725 -31.43 2.81 -26.84
N LEU A 726 -32.59 2.57 -26.21
CA LEU A 726 -32.86 1.34 -25.44
C LEU A 726 -32.84 0.09 -26.33
N ARG A 727 -33.36 0.17 -27.56
CA ARG A 727 -33.34 -0.94 -28.52
C ARG A 727 -31.92 -1.29 -28.95
N ASP A 728 -31.17 -0.29 -29.41
CA ASP A 728 -29.77 -0.44 -29.81
C ASP A 728 -28.91 -1.00 -28.65
N THR A 729 -29.11 -0.48 -27.44
CA THR A 729 -28.51 -1.00 -26.19
C THR A 729 -28.82 -2.49 -25.98
N VAL A 730 -30.10 -2.88 -26.00
CA VAL A 730 -30.53 -4.26 -25.76
C VAL A 730 -30.07 -5.21 -26.87
N ASP A 731 -30.11 -4.76 -28.13
CA ASP A 731 -29.70 -5.57 -29.27
C ASP A 731 -28.16 -5.76 -29.29
N LYS A 732 -27.37 -4.81 -28.77
CA LYS A 732 -25.94 -4.99 -28.47
C LYS A 732 -25.70 -6.04 -27.39
N PHE A 733 -26.43 -6.00 -26.26
CA PHE A 733 -26.30 -7.05 -25.23
C PHE A 733 -26.69 -8.45 -25.76
N LYS A 734 -27.69 -8.56 -26.64
CA LYS A 734 -28.03 -9.81 -27.33
C LYS A 734 -26.89 -10.27 -28.25
N ALA A 735 -26.32 -9.36 -29.04
CA ALA A 735 -25.19 -9.68 -29.93
C ALA A 735 -23.93 -10.12 -29.16
N GLU A 736 -23.72 -9.61 -27.94
CA GLU A 736 -22.68 -10.08 -27.02
C GLU A 736 -23.00 -11.41 -26.31
N GLY A 737 -24.24 -11.92 -26.41
CA GLY A 737 -24.68 -13.10 -25.66
C GLY A 737 -24.81 -12.87 -24.15
N SER A 738 -24.95 -11.62 -23.71
CA SER A 738 -25.06 -11.23 -22.30
C SER A 738 -26.44 -10.71 -21.88
N TRP A 739 -27.40 -10.69 -22.82
CA TRP A 739 -28.84 -10.52 -22.57
C TRP A 739 -29.58 -11.88 -22.56
N PRO A 740 -30.41 -12.20 -21.54
CA PRO A 740 -31.18 -13.44 -21.48
C PRO A 740 -32.06 -13.68 -22.72
N ILE A 741 -31.93 -14.87 -23.32
CA ILE A 741 -32.80 -15.37 -24.39
C ILE A 741 -33.75 -16.38 -23.78
N ILE A 742 -34.91 -15.89 -23.31
CA ILE A 742 -35.95 -16.69 -22.68
C ILE A 742 -37.06 -16.94 -23.71
N ASN A 743 -37.47 -18.21 -23.86
CA ASN A 743 -38.51 -18.65 -24.80
C ASN A 743 -39.93 -18.52 -24.21
#